data_AF-A0A7X2P442-F1
#
_entry.id   AF-A0A7X2P442-F1
#
_cell.length_a   1.000
_cell.length_b   1.000
_cell.length_c   1.000
_cell.angle_alpha   90.00
_cell.angle_beta   90.00
_cell.angle_gamma   90.00
#
_symmetry.space_group_name_H-M   'P 1'
#
loop_
_entity.id
_entity.type
_entity.pdbx_description
1 polymer ?
#
loop_
_entity_poly.entity_id
_entity_poly.type
_entity_poly.pdbx_seq_one_letter_code
_entity_poly.pdbx_strand_id
1 'polypeptide(L)'
;MMKSTKRSNKRKEKMNKKEYKKWLGLLCAMIGLCVILLSVYYWRIRETANSQHSYLQIEASEEQFQDKTGYIEVREMEQQFIVDENELTEFNVMFRKLEQQAEEPVQVELLKATDRERIQKWEIDGNTVGDYSYQTFHLSVPLKKIMGEKYIIHVIIPENSAIVPAVTNYEAYGEHVKTDGNDETGCMVFNLQATNAFLKNIYACLGVILCLSLVAFGFLIMRKEKRVEWYFLVLGLFMGSMYIVLFPPNTAPDEHSHIATAYYDANKILFRNGVDEEGYVLVRKTDAQIQDKMAISLADASYYYNQLLQKGGQEPAALNRGPLAAPFAAHLPQAVGIAIGWLFHTNGMITLYLGKITALLFYLLCVFWAVRFMPWGKMVMAVIALFPMSLEIAASYSYDCTVNALSFLFIGYTMYLIYEKEKVTWKDYAFLTVVGMWMAPCKLVYIFVCGIIFLIPSSKSNNPRGVLTGKIGIIVAIGMVTMLLRGAVVANLTSAPGTGYSDIERGWTLVQILEDPVNSMGVLFNTYFEQAEYYLGTIIGQSLGWLQVKVSWINITGFLLCMVFALFTDKKADYMTNKQKVLVGMLSLIMIGGIVLSMWLDFTPPQWKNVAGVQGRYFLPFLPMLVLMLKGKQTLRVERYSKRIMISMYILEILTVFDVWKAMIV
;
A
#
# COMPACT_ATOMS: atom_id res chain seq x y z
N MET A 1 -56.68 -13.80 32.40
CA MET A 1 -56.12 -13.19 31.16
C MET A 1 -55.40 -11.84 31.39
N MET A 2 -55.98 -10.84 32.08
CA MET A 2 -55.36 -9.49 32.28
C MET A 2 -53.97 -9.42 32.94
N LYS A 3 -53.62 -10.33 33.87
CA LYS A 3 -52.27 -10.36 34.50
C LYS A 3 -51.16 -10.81 33.53
N SER A 4 -51.49 -11.63 32.53
CA SER A 4 -50.57 -12.06 31.47
C SER A 4 -50.24 -10.90 30.52
N THR A 5 -51.25 -10.13 30.12
CA THR A 5 -51.12 -8.99 29.21
C THR A 5 -50.32 -7.83 29.83
N LYS A 6 -50.53 -7.51 31.12
CA LYS A 6 -49.71 -6.49 31.83
C LYS A 6 -48.25 -6.90 32.01
N ARG A 7 -47.95 -8.19 32.24
CA ARG A 7 -46.57 -8.72 32.30
C ARG A 7 -45.89 -8.72 30.92
N SER A 8 -46.64 -9.02 29.86
CA SER A 8 -46.18 -8.93 28.47
C SER A 8 -45.82 -7.49 28.07
N ASN A 9 -46.70 -6.52 28.36
CA ASN A 9 -46.44 -5.11 28.07
C ASN A 9 -45.26 -4.54 28.87
N LYS A 10 -45.14 -4.81 30.18
CA LYS A 10 -43.96 -4.40 30.97
C LYS A 10 -42.65 -5.04 30.49
N ARG A 11 -42.69 -6.27 29.93
CA ARG A 11 -41.51 -6.91 29.31
C ARG A 11 -41.14 -6.26 27.98
N LYS A 12 -42.12 -5.96 27.11
CA LYS A 12 -41.90 -5.22 25.85
C LYS A 12 -41.34 -3.82 26.11
N GLU A 13 -41.88 -3.10 27.08
CA GLU A 13 -41.44 -1.76 27.47
C GLU A 13 -40.03 -1.74 28.07
N LYS A 14 -39.68 -2.74 28.91
CA LYS A 14 -38.31 -2.94 29.42
C LYS A 14 -37.32 -3.35 28.33
N MET A 15 -37.72 -4.15 27.34
CA MET A 15 -36.88 -4.45 26.18
C MET A 15 -36.59 -3.20 25.36
N ASN A 16 -37.62 -2.38 25.08
CA ASN A 16 -37.47 -1.11 24.37
C ASN A 16 -36.49 -0.16 25.08
N LYS A 17 -36.59 -0.02 26.41
CA LYS A 17 -35.65 0.81 27.19
C LYS A 17 -34.21 0.31 27.13
N LYS A 18 -33.98 -1.01 27.07
CA LYS A 18 -32.63 -1.59 27.02
C LYS A 18 -32.00 -1.45 25.63
N GLU A 19 -32.79 -1.57 24.57
CA GLU A 19 -32.32 -1.31 23.21
C GLU A 19 -32.05 0.17 22.97
N TYR A 20 -32.94 1.06 23.45
CA TYR A 20 -32.72 2.51 23.42
C TYR A 20 -31.39 2.90 24.08
N LYS A 21 -31.08 2.35 25.26
CA LYS A 21 -29.79 2.60 25.94
C LYS A 21 -28.57 2.18 25.12
N LYS A 22 -28.66 1.12 24.31
CA LYS A 22 -27.55 0.68 23.45
C LYS A 22 -27.35 1.64 22.28
N TRP A 23 -28.44 2.03 21.62
CA TRP A 23 -28.40 3.01 20.53
C TRP A 23 -27.91 4.37 21.02
N LEU A 24 -28.35 4.81 22.20
CA LEU A 24 -27.84 6.01 22.85
C LEU A 24 -26.33 5.92 23.12
N GLY A 25 -25.85 4.77 23.60
CA GLY A 25 -24.41 4.56 23.80
C GLY A 25 -23.59 4.62 22.50
N LEU A 26 -24.11 4.03 21.42
CA LEU A 26 -23.48 4.13 20.09
C LEU A 26 -23.48 5.58 19.57
N LEU A 27 -24.59 6.29 19.74
CA LEU A 27 -24.69 7.71 19.40
C LEU A 27 -23.68 8.56 20.18
N CYS A 28 -23.53 8.34 21.49
CA CYS A 28 -22.52 9.02 22.30
C CYS A 28 -21.10 8.71 21.80
N ALA A 29 -20.81 7.46 21.43
CA ALA A 29 -19.51 7.08 20.86
C ALA A 29 -19.25 7.79 19.52
N MET A 30 -20.27 7.89 18.66
CA MET A 30 -20.17 8.63 17.39
C MET A 30 -19.92 10.12 17.62
N ILE A 31 -20.65 10.74 18.54
CA ILE A 31 -20.44 12.16 18.90
C ILE A 31 -19.01 12.36 19.42
N GLY A 32 -18.55 11.48 20.33
CA GLY A 32 -17.19 11.52 20.85
C GLY A 32 -16.13 11.39 19.74
N LEU A 33 -16.34 10.45 18.80
CA LEU A 33 -15.46 10.30 17.64
C LEU A 33 -15.44 11.55 16.76
N CYS A 34 -16.60 12.14 16.46
CA CYS A 34 -16.69 13.37 15.68
C CYS A 34 -15.98 14.53 16.36
N VAL A 35 -16.10 14.66 17.68
CA VAL A 35 -15.36 15.67 18.47
C VAL A 35 -13.86 15.44 18.37
N ILE A 36 -13.39 14.18 18.48
CA ILE A 36 -11.96 13.85 18.33
C ILE A 36 -11.48 14.21 16.92
N LEU A 37 -12.22 13.84 15.88
CA LEU A 37 -11.87 14.15 14.49
C LEU A 37 -11.81 15.67 14.24
N LEU A 38 -12.81 16.41 14.71
CA LEU A 38 -12.80 17.88 14.61
C LEU A 38 -11.64 18.50 15.39
N SER A 39 -11.31 17.96 16.55
CA SER A 39 -10.18 18.43 17.37
C SER A 39 -8.85 18.17 16.66
N VAL A 40 -8.64 16.95 16.15
CA VAL A 40 -7.42 16.60 15.39
C VAL A 40 -7.31 17.46 14.14
N TYR A 41 -8.41 17.67 13.41
CA TYR A 41 -8.41 18.59 12.28
C TYR A 41 -7.95 19.99 12.67
N TYR A 42 -8.58 20.58 13.70
CA TYR A 42 -8.30 21.94 14.11
C TYR A 42 -6.86 22.14 14.60
N TRP A 43 -6.35 21.20 15.39
CA TRP A 43 -5.06 21.33 16.07
C TRP A 43 -3.86 20.71 15.33
N ARG A 44 -4.08 19.83 14.35
CA ARG A 44 -2.98 19.11 13.67
C ARG A 44 -3.00 19.21 12.15
N ILE A 45 -4.16 19.44 11.52
CA ILE A 45 -4.28 19.32 10.06
C ILE A 45 -4.55 20.68 9.43
N ARG A 46 -5.32 21.55 10.09
CA ARG A 46 -5.75 22.83 9.54
C ARG A 46 -4.57 23.71 9.11
N GLU A 47 -3.52 23.77 9.93
CA GLU A 47 -2.34 24.58 9.65
C GLU A 47 -1.59 24.06 8.42
N THR A 48 -1.20 22.78 8.43
CA THR A 48 -0.54 22.13 7.28
C THR A 48 -1.40 22.20 6.02
N ALA A 49 -2.71 21.95 6.12
CA ALA A 49 -3.61 21.99 4.97
C ALA A 49 -3.85 23.40 4.39
N ASN A 50 -3.41 24.46 5.09
CA ASN A 50 -3.44 25.83 4.60
C ASN A 50 -2.04 26.38 4.32
N SER A 51 -0.96 25.62 4.62
CA SER A 51 0.40 26.05 4.31
C SER A 51 0.66 25.89 2.82
N GLN A 52 1.45 26.81 2.29
CA GLN A 52 1.94 26.78 0.91
C GLN A 52 3.03 25.73 0.74
N HIS A 53 3.12 25.14 -0.44
CA HIS A 53 4.28 24.38 -0.90
C HIS A 53 4.60 24.74 -2.34
N SER A 54 5.88 24.64 -2.69
CA SER A 54 6.34 24.76 -4.07
C SER A 54 6.17 23.42 -4.79
N TYR A 55 5.52 23.41 -5.94
CA TYR A 55 5.38 22.20 -6.78
C TYR A 55 6.18 22.27 -8.09
N LEU A 56 6.67 23.46 -8.44
CA LEU A 56 7.65 23.69 -9.50
C LEU A 56 8.64 24.72 -9.00
N GLN A 57 9.93 24.40 -9.11
CA GLN A 57 11.01 25.25 -8.63
C GLN A 57 12.16 25.22 -9.64
N ILE A 58 12.41 26.36 -10.27
CA ILE A 58 13.57 26.57 -11.14
C ILE A 58 14.63 27.27 -10.30
N GLU A 59 15.67 26.53 -9.91
CA GLU A 59 16.82 27.07 -9.18
C GLU A 59 17.97 27.35 -10.13
N ALA A 60 18.78 28.35 -9.78
CA ALA A 60 20.02 28.66 -10.48
C ALA A 60 21.10 29.06 -9.47
N SER A 61 22.29 28.48 -9.61
CA SER A 61 23.50 28.94 -8.93
C SER A 61 24.06 30.19 -9.62
N GLU A 62 24.98 30.90 -8.96
CA GLU A 62 25.64 32.08 -9.55
C GLU A 62 26.31 31.81 -10.91
N GLU A 63 26.76 30.58 -11.14
CA GLU A 63 27.40 30.14 -12.40
C GLU A 63 26.39 29.81 -13.50
N GLN A 64 25.14 29.54 -13.12
CA GLN A 64 24.04 29.16 -14.02
C GLN A 64 23.22 30.35 -14.49
N PHE A 65 23.40 31.55 -13.93
CA PHE A 65 22.80 32.74 -14.50
C PHE A 65 23.43 33.03 -15.85
N GLN A 66 22.59 33.03 -16.88
CA GLN A 66 23.03 33.17 -18.27
C GLN A 66 23.67 34.51 -18.55
N ASP A 67 23.26 35.52 -17.79
CA ASP A 67 23.59 36.88 -18.10
C ASP A 67 24.00 37.66 -16.85
N LYS A 68 25.18 38.27 -16.90
CA LYS A 68 25.63 39.27 -15.92
C LYS A 68 25.54 40.71 -16.47
N THR A 69 25.25 40.94 -17.77
CA THR A 69 25.32 42.29 -18.40
C THR A 69 24.41 42.58 -19.61
N GLY A 70 23.71 41.62 -20.19
CA GLY A 70 23.11 41.59 -21.54
C GLY A 70 21.59 41.85 -21.66
N TYR A 71 20.79 41.79 -20.58
CA TYR A 71 19.36 42.12 -20.65
C TYR A 71 19.00 43.57 -20.31
N ILE A 72 19.92 44.53 -20.52
CA ILE A 72 19.70 45.95 -20.17
C ILE A 72 18.75 46.63 -21.17
N GLU A 73 18.74 46.20 -22.43
CA GLU A 73 17.90 46.79 -23.49
C GLU A 73 16.54 46.11 -23.65
N VAL A 74 16.30 44.98 -22.96
CA VAL A 74 15.05 44.21 -23.08
C VAL A 74 13.90 44.98 -22.45
N ARG A 75 12.75 45.01 -23.16
CA ARG A 75 11.52 45.69 -22.73
C ARG A 75 10.42 44.72 -22.32
N GLU A 76 10.46 43.50 -22.82
CA GLU A 76 9.48 42.47 -22.51
C GLU A 76 10.17 41.12 -22.29
N MET A 77 9.78 40.41 -21.22
CA MET A 77 10.17 39.02 -20.98
C MET A 77 8.95 38.13 -20.75
N GLU A 78 8.88 37.01 -21.45
CA GLU A 78 7.81 36.01 -21.28
C GLU A 78 8.37 34.63 -20.92
N GLN A 79 7.82 34.01 -19.88
CA GLN A 79 8.05 32.61 -19.57
C GLN A 79 6.72 31.87 -19.59
N GLN A 80 6.54 30.96 -20.56
CA GLN A 80 5.40 30.07 -20.60
C GLN A 80 5.63 28.86 -19.70
N PHE A 81 4.56 28.35 -19.09
CA PHE A 81 4.59 27.20 -18.21
C PHE A 81 3.31 26.35 -18.20
N ILE A 82 3.46 25.06 -17.87
CA ILE A 82 2.38 24.09 -17.69
C ILE A 82 2.18 23.84 -16.20
N VAL A 83 0.93 23.91 -15.74
CA VAL A 83 0.64 23.72 -14.33
C VAL A 83 0.51 22.23 -13.98
N ASP A 84 1.29 21.75 -13.01
CA ASP A 84 1.27 20.34 -12.58
C ASP A 84 0.32 20.04 -11.40
N GLU A 85 -0.27 21.08 -10.79
CA GLU A 85 -1.25 20.95 -9.71
C GLU A 85 -2.62 21.59 -10.05
N ASN A 86 -3.67 21.19 -9.34
CA ASN A 86 -5.01 21.74 -9.56
C ASN A 86 -5.24 23.12 -8.92
N GLU A 87 -4.23 23.73 -8.31
CA GLU A 87 -4.31 25.03 -7.68
C GLU A 87 -3.03 25.83 -7.94
N LEU A 88 -3.18 27.14 -8.18
CA LEU A 88 -2.08 28.12 -8.16
C LEU A 88 -2.54 29.27 -7.27
N THR A 89 -1.76 29.56 -6.24
CA THR A 89 -2.07 30.60 -5.25
C THR A 89 -1.15 31.80 -5.38
N GLU A 90 0.12 31.54 -5.67
CA GLU A 90 1.16 32.55 -5.87
C GLU A 90 2.27 31.94 -6.71
N PHE A 91 3.05 32.82 -7.34
CA PHE A 91 4.30 32.46 -7.97
C PHE A 91 5.39 33.43 -7.54
N ASN A 92 6.63 32.98 -7.59
CA ASN A 92 7.80 33.83 -7.30
C ASN A 92 8.63 33.96 -8.57
N VAL A 93 9.18 35.15 -8.82
CA VAL A 93 10.17 35.38 -9.87
C VAL A 93 11.40 35.97 -9.22
N MET A 94 12.59 35.43 -9.54
CA MET A 94 13.84 36.01 -9.11
C MET A 94 14.21 37.18 -10.02
N PHE A 95 14.64 38.30 -9.43
CA PHE A 95 15.11 39.48 -10.14
C PHE A 95 16.58 39.76 -9.84
N ARG A 96 17.34 40.11 -10.88
CA ARG A 96 18.70 40.65 -10.80
C ARG A 96 18.61 42.17 -10.67
N LYS A 97 19.48 42.78 -9.86
CA LYS A 97 19.60 44.23 -9.75
C LYS A 97 20.53 44.77 -10.82
N LEU A 98 20.12 45.88 -11.45
CA LEU A 98 20.91 46.63 -12.43
C LEU A 98 21.54 47.84 -11.73
N GLU A 99 22.62 48.39 -12.30
CA GLU A 99 23.30 49.57 -11.76
C GLU A 99 22.50 50.89 -11.93
N GLN A 100 21.33 50.83 -12.58
CA GLN A 100 20.47 51.98 -12.88
C GLN A 100 19.47 52.24 -11.74
N GLN A 101 19.07 53.50 -11.54
CA GLN A 101 17.96 53.86 -10.64
C GLN A 101 16.63 53.80 -11.41
N ALA A 102 15.61 53.18 -10.80
CA ALA A 102 14.30 53.03 -11.42
C ALA A 102 13.49 54.33 -11.35
N GLU A 103 13.04 54.82 -12.52
CA GLU A 103 12.09 55.93 -12.63
C GLU A 103 10.63 55.44 -12.73
N GLU A 104 10.41 54.22 -13.24
CA GLU A 104 9.10 53.59 -13.40
C GLU A 104 9.11 52.17 -12.82
N PRO A 105 7.96 51.67 -12.33
CA PRO A 105 7.86 50.31 -11.79
C PRO A 105 7.87 49.25 -12.90
N VAL A 106 8.50 48.12 -12.63
CA VAL A 106 8.39 46.92 -13.48
C VAL A 106 7.00 46.32 -13.32
N GLN A 107 6.34 46.00 -14.44
CA GLN A 107 5.02 45.40 -14.42
C GLN A 107 5.14 43.89 -14.63
N VAL A 108 4.42 43.12 -13.83
CA VAL A 108 4.33 41.66 -13.97
C VAL A 108 2.88 41.30 -14.19
N GLU A 109 2.60 40.45 -15.17
CA GLU A 109 1.28 39.95 -15.50
C GLU A 109 1.30 38.42 -15.55
N LEU A 110 0.22 37.81 -15.09
CA LEU A 110 -0.05 36.40 -15.35
C LEU A 110 -1.12 36.32 -16.44
N LEU A 111 -0.78 35.69 -17.56
CA LEU A 111 -1.67 35.53 -18.71
C LEU A 111 -2.00 34.05 -18.92
N LYS A 112 -3.19 33.78 -19.44
CA LYS A 112 -3.56 32.45 -19.92
C LYS A 112 -3.00 32.25 -21.32
N ALA A 113 -2.24 31.17 -21.57
CA ALA A 113 -1.52 31.04 -22.83
C ALA A 113 -2.42 30.82 -24.06
N THR A 114 -3.65 30.34 -23.87
CA THR A 114 -4.57 30.00 -24.97
C THR A 114 -5.07 31.20 -25.75
N ASP A 115 -5.32 32.31 -25.07
CA ASP A 115 -5.98 33.52 -25.58
C ASP A 115 -5.28 34.81 -25.11
N ARG A 116 -4.20 34.68 -24.32
CA ARG A 116 -3.50 35.78 -23.65
C ARG A 116 -4.43 36.61 -22.76
N GLU A 117 -5.50 36.00 -22.23
CA GLU A 117 -6.37 36.65 -21.25
C GLU A 117 -5.55 36.97 -19.98
N ARG A 118 -5.59 38.24 -19.56
CA ARG A 118 -4.90 38.68 -18.35
C ARG A 118 -5.65 38.24 -17.10
N ILE A 119 -5.00 37.40 -16.30
CA ILE A 119 -5.52 36.94 -15.00
C ILE A 119 -5.37 38.03 -13.95
N GLN A 120 -4.15 38.54 -13.78
CA GLN A 120 -3.83 39.58 -12.78
C GLN A 120 -2.54 40.31 -13.17
N LYS A 121 -2.39 41.56 -12.68
CA LYS A 121 -1.23 42.44 -12.85
C LYS A 121 -0.68 42.87 -11.49
N TRP A 122 0.64 43.03 -11.40
CA TRP A 122 1.37 43.60 -10.27
C TRP A 122 2.38 44.65 -10.77
N GLU A 123 2.78 45.55 -9.87
CA GLU A 123 3.78 46.59 -10.12
C GLU A 123 4.83 46.53 -9.01
N ILE A 124 6.11 46.58 -9.39
CA ILE A 124 7.25 46.43 -8.47
C ILE A 124 8.14 47.67 -8.58
N ASP A 125 8.43 48.29 -7.44
CA ASP A 125 9.48 49.31 -7.35
C ASP A 125 10.86 48.63 -7.35
N GLY A 126 11.54 48.67 -8.50
CA GLY A 126 12.85 48.05 -8.69
C GLY A 126 13.94 48.57 -7.74
N ASN A 127 13.77 49.77 -7.15
CA ASN A 127 14.75 50.30 -6.21
C ASN A 127 14.79 49.50 -4.90
N THR A 128 13.67 48.88 -4.51
CA THR A 128 13.49 48.14 -3.25
C THR A 128 13.96 46.68 -3.32
N VAL A 129 14.15 46.17 -4.53
CA VAL A 129 14.50 44.77 -4.77
C VAL A 129 16.02 44.57 -4.60
N GLY A 130 16.41 43.48 -3.94
CA GLY A 130 17.81 43.09 -3.77
C GLY A 130 18.35 42.38 -5.02
N ASP A 131 19.67 42.30 -5.15
CA ASP A 131 20.26 41.51 -6.24
C ASP A 131 19.99 40.01 -6.06
N TYR A 132 19.66 39.33 -7.16
CA TYR A 132 19.19 37.93 -7.21
C TYR A 132 18.18 37.58 -6.11
N SER A 133 17.14 38.40 -5.97
CA SER A 133 16.12 38.23 -4.93
C SER A 133 14.76 37.82 -5.51
N TYR A 134 14.08 36.89 -4.83
CA TYR A 134 12.72 36.50 -5.19
C TYR A 134 11.72 37.57 -4.80
N GLN A 135 10.82 37.89 -5.73
CA GLN A 135 9.61 38.66 -5.48
C GLN A 135 8.40 37.74 -5.60
N THR A 136 7.47 37.85 -4.64
CA THR A 136 6.28 37.00 -4.54
C THR A 136 5.04 37.70 -5.07
N PHE A 137 4.30 37.02 -5.95
CA PHE A 137 3.10 37.54 -6.59
C PHE A 137 1.88 36.74 -6.14
N HIS A 138 1.17 37.25 -5.14
CA HIS A 138 -0.04 36.63 -4.62
C HIS A 138 -1.23 36.89 -5.55
N LEU A 139 -1.95 35.83 -5.92
CA LEU A 139 -3.22 35.93 -6.63
C LEU A 139 -4.32 36.35 -5.65
N SER A 140 -5.12 37.34 -6.06
CA SER A 140 -6.27 37.82 -5.27
C SER A 140 -7.32 36.73 -5.11
N VAL A 141 -7.43 35.86 -6.11
CA VAL A 141 -8.27 34.65 -6.11
C VAL A 141 -7.41 33.50 -6.61
N PRO A 142 -7.17 32.46 -5.80
CA PRO A 142 -6.45 31.27 -6.24
C PRO A 142 -7.12 30.63 -7.46
N LEU A 143 -6.32 30.32 -8.47
CA LEU A 143 -6.78 29.59 -9.64
C LEU A 143 -6.98 28.12 -9.27
N LYS A 144 -8.06 27.49 -9.74
CA LYS A 144 -8.41 26.09 -9.40
C LYS A 144 -8.82 25.30 -10.63
N LYS A 145 -8.56 23.98 -10.60
CA LYS A 145 -8.81 23.04 -11.71
C LYS A 145 -8.04 23.42 -12.99
N ILE A 146 -6.80 23.83 -12.81
CA ILE A 146 -5.92 24.36 -13.85
C ILE A 146 -4.78 23.42 -14.24
N MET A 147 -4.74 22.20 -13.68
CA MET A 147 -3.68 21.24 -13.97
C MET A 147 -3.68 20.87 -15.46
N GLY A 148 -2.52 20.91 -16.09
CA GLY A 148 -2.30 20.70 -17.52
C GLY A 148 -2.59 21.93 -18.40
N GLU A 149 -3.13 23.01 -17.84
CA GLU A 149 -3.31 24.28 -18.55
C GLU A 149 -1.98 25.04 -18.65
N LYS A 150 -1.87 25.87 -19.69
CA LYS A 150 -0.69 26.70 -19.97
C LYS A 150 -0.91 28.15 -19.58
N TYR A 151 0.08 28.74 -18.91
CA TYR A 151 0.09 30.15 -18.49
C TYR A 151 1.41 30.81 -18.90
N ILE A 152 1.44 32.14 -18.86
CA ILE A 152 2.60 32.95 -19.20
C ILE A 152 2.85 33.94 -18.06
N ILE A 153 4.07 33.94 -17.52
CA ILE A 153 4.61 35.05 -16.71
C ILE A 153 5.12 36.09 -17.70
N HIS A 154 4.46 37.23 -17.79
CA HIS A 154 4.79 38.33 -18.68
C HIS A 154 5.32 39.50 -17.86
N VAL A 155 6.56 39.93 -18.12
CA VAL A 155 7.24 41.01 -17.40
C VAL A 155 7.54 42.15 -18.38
N ILE A 156 6.98 43.32 -18.10
CA ILE A 156 7.19 44.55 -18.87
C ILE A 156 8.21 45.40 -18.12
N ILE A 157 9.33 45.68 -18.78
CA ILE A 157 10.52 46.32 -18.23
C ILE A 157 10.63 47.75 -18.81
N PRO A 158 10.50 48.80 -17.97
CA PRO A 158 10.64 50.19 -18.40
C PRO A 158 12.05 50.53 -18.89
N GLU A 159 12.20 51.67 -19.56
CA GLU A 159 13.48 52.03 -20.18
C GLU A 159 14.64 52.17 -19.20
N ASN A 160 14.36 52.74 -18.04
CA ASN A 160 15.29 52.97 -16.94
C ASN A 160 14.95 52.03 -15.78
N SER A 161 14.90 50.72 -16.01
CA SER A 161 14.59 49.76 -14.95
C SER A 161 15.81 49.50 -14.05
N ALA A 162 15.59 49.41 -12.74
CA ALA A 162 16.62 48.98 -11.78
C ALA A 162 16.72 47.45 -11.64
N ILE A 163 15.81 46.68 -12.25
CA ILE A 163 15.77 45.22 -12.15
C ILE A 163 15.35 44.55 -13.46
N VAL A 164 15.74 43.29 -13.60
CA VAL A 164 15.33 42.40 -14.70
C VAL A 164 15.11 40.99 -14.15
N PRO A 165 14.16 40.19 -14.66
CA PRO A 165 14.06 38.77 -14.29
C PRO A 165 15.39 38.05 -14.50
N ALA A 166 15.77 37.23 -13.53
CA ALA A 166 16.95 36.38 -13.65
C ALA A 166 16.64 35.22 -14.61
N VAL A 167 17.54 35.00 -15.56
CA VAL A 167 17.46 33.91 -16.55
C VAL A 167 18.64 32.97 -16.33
N THR A 168 18.37 31.66 -16.32
CA THR A 168 19.40 30.63 -16.27
C THR A 168 19.71 30.08 -17.65
N ASN A 169 20.98 29.75 -17.88
CA ASN A 169 21.45 29.09 -19.10
C ASN A 169 21.10 27.60 -19.16
N TYR A 170 20.43 27.06 -18.13
CA TYR A 170 20.00 25.68 -18.04
C TYR A 170 18.53 25.54 -18.45
N GLU A 171 18.25 24.64 -19.39
CA GLU A 171 16.88 24.30 -19.81
C GLU A 171 16.22 23.33 -18.82
N ALA A 172 15.90 23.81 -17.62
CA ALA A 172 15.26 22.99 -16.59
C ALA A 172 13.79 22.64 -16.90
N TYR A 173 13.13 23.45 -17.72
CA TYR A 173 11.67 23.49 -17.79
C TYR A 173 11.08 23.30 -19.20
N GLY A 174 11.94 23.03 -20.19
CA GLY A 174 11.53 22.65 -21.56
C GLY A 174 10.85 23.74 -22.40
N GLU A 175 10.51 24.90 -21.82
CA GLU A 175 10.04 26.09 -22.54
C GLU A 175 10.99 27.26 -22.28
N HIS A 176 11.48 27.84 -23.37
CA HIS A 176 12.42 28.96 -23.35
C HIS A 176 11.76 30.26 -22.91
N VAL A 177 12.55 31.12 -22.26
CA VAL A 177 12.16 32.51 -22.06
C VAL A 177 12.21 33.25 -23.40
N LYS A 178 11.24 34.15 -23.62
CA LYS A 178 11.24 35.06 -24.77
C LYS A 178 11.58 36.46 -24.34
N THR A 179 12.43 37.14 -25.09
CA THR A 179 12.75 38.57 -24.90
C THR A 179 12.36 39.37 -26.13
N ASP A 180 11.51 40.39 -25.97
CA ASP A 180 11.00 41.23 -27.06
C ASP A 180 10.48 40.42 -28.27
N GLY A 181 9.86 39.27 -27.98
CA GLY A 181 9.31 38.33 -28.97
C GLY A 181 10.29 37.33 -29.58
N ASN A 182 11.60 37.41 -29.27
CA ASN A 182 12.61 36.45 -29.72
C ASN A 182 12.79 35.32 -28.69
N ASP A 183 12.93 34.08 -29.15
CA ASP A 183 13.27 32.94 -28.28
C ASP A 183 14.75 33.04 -27.86
N GLU A 184 15.00 33.07 -26.56
CA GLU A 184 16.34 33.02 -25.99
C GLU A 184 16.73 31.59 -25.59
N THR A 185 18.02 31.30 -25.52
CA THR A 185 18.47 30.10 -24.80
C THR A 185 18.19 30.31 -23.30
N GLY A 186 17.81 29.27 -22.56
CA GLY A 186 17.56 29.36 -21.12
C GLY A 186 16.10 29.57 -20.68
N CYS A 187 15.90 29.70 -19.36
CA CYS A 187 14.57 29.90 -18.75
C CYS A 187 14.61 30.90 -17.59
N MET A 188 13.48 31.56 -17.35
CA MET A 188 13.31 32.44 -16.19
C MET A 188 13.43 31.62 -14.89
N VAL A 189 14.01 32.21 -13.85
CA VAL A 189 14.09 31.60 -12.51
C VAL A 189 12.82 31.93 -11.74
N PHE A 190 11.89 30.97 -11.67
CA PHE A 190 10.58 31.14 -11.03
C PHE A 190 10.11 29.88 -10.29
N ASN A 191 9.20 30.09 -9.33
CA ASN A 191 8.59 29.03 -8.52
C ASN A 191 7.06 29.16 -8.53
N LEU A 192 6.36 28.02 -8.51
CA LEU A 192 4.90 27.98 -8.44
C LEU A 192 4.44 27.37 -7.12
N GLN A 193 3.44 27.98 -6.48
CA GLN A 193 2.95 27.54 -5.17
C GLN A 193 1.46 27.21 -5.15
N ALA A 194 1.14 26.16 -4.41
CA ALA A 194 -0.22 25.72 -4.11
C ALA A 194 -0.38 25.48 -2.60
N THR A 195 -1.62 25.38 -2.13
CA THR A 195 -1.87 24.95 -0.76
C THR A 195 -2.00 23.43 -0.66
N ASN A 196 -1.74 22.89 0.53
CA ASN A 196 -2.04 21.49 0.84
C ASN A 196 -3.54 21.22 1.12
N ALA A 197 -4.44 21.95 0.47
CA ALA A 197 -5.88 21.85 0.71
C ALA A 197 -6.45 20.44 0.44
N PHE A 198 -5.77 19.63 -0.38
CA PHE A 198 -6.13 18.24 -0.63
C PHE A 198 -6.20 17.40 0.65
N LEU A 199 -5.38 17.72 1.66
CA LEU A 199 -5.39 17.03 2.97
C LEU A 199 -6.76 17.07 3.63
N LYS A 200 -7.54 18.14 3.42
CA LYS A 200 -8.91 18.26 3.96
C LYS A 200 -9.81 17.16 3.41
N ASN A 201 -9.67 16.85 2.12
CA ASN A 201 -10.48 15.85 1.44
C ASN A 201 -10.07 14.44 1.84
N ILE A 202 -8.76 14.15 1.91
CA ILE A 202 -8.26 12.87 2.39
C ILE A 202 -8.69 12.65 3.85
N TYR A 203 -8.55 13.67 4.71
CA TYR A 203 -8.96 13.58 6.10
C TYR A 203 -10.47 13.37 6.26
N ALA A 204 -11.28 14.09 5.48
CA ALA A 204 -12.74 13.90 5.48
C ALA A 204 -13.11 12.47 5.05
N CYS A 205 -12.45 11.93 4.03
CA CYS A 205 -12.64 10.55 3.58
C CYS A 205 -12.35 9.56 4.71
N LEU A 206 -11.20 9.68 5.38
CA LEU A 206 -10.85 8.84 6.54
C LEU A 206 -11.85 8.97 7.68
N GLY A 207 -12.30 10.20 7.97
CA GLY A 207 -13.31 10.47 8.98
C GLY A 207 -14.65 9.77 8.68
N VAL A 208 -15.09 9.77 7.41
CA VAL A 208 -16.29 9.04 6.97
C VAL A 208 -16.12 7.54 7.15
N ILE A 209 -15.00 6.97 6.68
CA ILE A 209 -14.71 5.54 6.81
C ILE A 209 -14.71 5.15 8.31
N LEU A 210 -14.11 5.96 9.18
CA LEU A 210 -14.02 5.70 10.62
C LEU A 210 -15.38 5.81 11.34
N CYS A 211 -16.23 6.74 10.92
CA CYS A 211 -17.60 6.84 11.41
C CYS A 211 -18.43 5.62 11.00
N LEU A 212 -18.36 5.21 9.74
CA LEU A 212 -19.05 4.03 9.23
C LEU A 212 -18.55 2.75 9.91
N SER A 213 -17.24 2.64 10.14
CA SER A 213 -16.64 1.51 10.85
C SER A 213 -17.11 1.43 12.30
N LEU A 214 -17.23 2.57 12.98
CA LEU A 214 -17.74 2.61 14.36
C LEU A 214 -19.21 2.17 14.43
N VAL A 215 -20.04 2.59 13.46
CA VAL A 215 -21.44 2.17 13.36
C VAL A 215 -21.54 0.66 13.10
N ALA A 216 -20.81 0.15 12.10
CA ALA A 216 -20.83 -1.27 11.75
C ALA A 216 -20.32 -2.15 12.89
N PHE A 217 -19.19 -1.78 13.49
CA PHE A 217 -18.62 -2.50 14.63
C PHE A 217 -19.51 -2.41 15.87
N GLY A 218 -20.03 -1.21 16.16
CA GLY A 218 -21.00 -0.96 17.22
C GLY A 218 -22.24 -1.84 17.07
N PHE A 219 -22.75 -2.00 15.86
CA PHE A 219 -23.88 -2.88 15.56
C PHE A 219 -23.59 -4.35 15.88
N LEU A 220 -22.42 -4.88 15.51
CA LEU A 220 -21.99 -6.24 15.88
C LEU A 220 -21.98 -6.43 17.41
N ILE A 221 -21.42 -5.45 18.11
CA ILE A 221 -21.31 -5.42 19.57
C ILE A 221 -22.70 -5.37 20.23
N MET A 222 -23.62 -4.57 19.69
CA MET A 222 -24.99 -4.43 20.19
C MET A 222 -25.83 -5.68 19.96
N ARG A 223 -25.64 -6.36 18.82
CA ARG A 223 -26.26 -7.66 18.51
C ARG A 223 -25.62 -8.83 19.25
N LYS A 224 -24.51 -8.60 19.95
CA LYS A 224 -23.72 -9.65 20.62
C LYS A 224 -23.33 -10.75 19.64
N GLU A 225 -22.89 -10.36 18.45
CA GLU A 225 -22.40 -11.30 17.45
C GLU A 225 -21.28 -12.14 18.08
N LYS A 226 -21.34 -13.46 17.86
CA LYS A 226 -20.39 -14.44 18.39
C LYS A 226 -19.43 -14.95 17.31
N ARG A 227 -19.84 -14.82 16.04
CA ARG A 227 -19.08 -15.25 14.88
C ARG A 227 -17.93 -14.30 14.61
N VAL A 228 -16.72 -14.83 14.79
CA VAL A 228 -15.46 -14.07 14.63
C VAL A 228 -15.30 -13.57 13.20
N GLU A 229 -15.75 -14.35 12.22
CA GLU A 229 -15.66 -14.00 10.80
C GLU A 229 -16.33 -12.66 10.45
N TRP A 230 -17.38 -12.25 11.17
CA TRP A 230 -18.04 -10.95 10.95
C TRP A 230 -17.26 -9.78 11.57
N TYR A 231 -16.60 -9.99 12.72
CA TYR A 231 -15.70 -8.97 13.25
C TYR A 231 -14.50 -8.78 12.33
N PHE A 232 -13.91 -9.88 11.84
CA PHE A 232 -12.88 -9.86 10.81
C PHE A 232 -13.33 -9.05 9.59
N LEU A 233 -14.49 -9.36 9.03
CA LEU A 233 -14.98 -8.69 7.82
C LEU A 233 -15.15 -7.19 8.03
N VAL A 234 -15.76 -6.76 9.15
CA VAL A 234 -15.95 -5.34 9.44
C VAL A 234 -14.61 -4.64 9.64
N LEU A 235 -13.72 -5.18 10.48
CA LEU A 235 -12.40 -4.55 10.71
C LEU A 235 -11.58 -4.52 9.43
N GLY A 236 -11.45 -5.65 8.74
CA GLY A 236 -10.65 -5.75 7.52
C GLY A 236 -11.16 -4.87 6.39
N LEU A 237 -12.49 -4.76 6.21
CA LEU A 237 -13.06 -3.87 5.20
C LEU A 237 -12.72 -2.41 5.47
N PHE A 238 -13.02 -1.92 6.68
CA PHE A 238 -12.85 -0.49 6.98
C PHE A 238 -11.39 -0.11 7.19
N MET A 239 -10.61 -0.90 7.92
CA MET A 239 -9.19 -0.63 8.11
C MET A 239 -8.44 -0.81 6.79
N GLY A 240 -8.66 -1.91 6.05
CA GLY A 240 -8.08 -2.08 4.71
C GLY A 240 -8.43 -0.92 3.76
N SER A 241 -9.65 -0.37 3.82
CA SER A 241 -10.02 0.82 3.04
C SER A 241 -9.24 2.07 3.46
N MET A 242 -8.97 2.26 4.75
CA MET A 242 -8.10 3.36 5.22
C MET A 242 -6.67 3.19 4.70
N TYR A 243 -6.14 1.95 4.68
CA TYR A 243 -4.83 1.66 4.12
C TYR A 243 -4.77 1.95 2.62
N ILE A 244 -5.82 1.63 1.85
CA ILE A 244 -5.90 2.02 0.43
C ILE A 244 -5.77 3.54 0.28
N VAL A 245 -6.45 4.33 1.11
CA VAL A 245 -6.41 5.80 1.04
C VAL A 245 -5.05 6.36 1.45
N LEU A 246 -4.43 5.79 2.49
CA LEU A 246 -3.19 6.29 3.09
C LEU A 246 -1.90 5.83 2.41
N PHE A 247 -1.94 4.67 1.76
CA PHE A 247 -0.85 4.12 0.98
C PHE A 247 -1.22 4.22 -0.50
N PRO A 248 -0.83 5.28 -1.22
CA PRO A 248 -0.99 5.35 -2.66
C PRO A 248 -0.32 4.16 -3.38
N PRO A 249 -0.64 3.90 -4.65
CA PRO A 249 0.12 2.96 -5.47
C PRO A 249 1.64 3.28 -5.43
N ASN A 250 2.49 2.26 -5.56
CA ASN A 250 3.96 2.32 -5.48
C ASN A 250 4.57 2.49 -4.07
N THR A 251 3.76 2.53 -3.01
CA THR A 251 4.27 2.73 -1.65
C THR A 251 4.51 1.43 -0.89
N ALA A 252 3.88 0.31 -1.29
CA ALA A 252 4.17 -0.99 -0.69
C ALA A 252 5.49 -1.58 -1.24
N PRO A 253 6.10 -2.54 -0.54
CA PRO A 253 7.34 -3.17 -1.01
C PRO A 253 7.18 -3.87 -2.36
N ASP A 254 8.14 -3.59 -3.24
CA ASP A 254 8.26 -4.03 -4.63
C ASP A 254 7.05 -3.74 -5.53
N GLU A 255 6.17 -2.80 -5.11
CA GLU A 255 4.84 -2.62 -5.68
C GLU A 255 4.86 -2.20 -7.17
N HIS A 256 5.83 -1.37 -7.60
CA HIS A 256 5.98 -0.97 -9.00
C HIS A 256 6.12 -2.17 -9.96
N SER A 257 6.90 -3.18 -9.57
CA SER A 257 7.04 -4.42 -10.34
C SER A 257 5.74 -5.21 -10.44
N HIS A 258 4.99 -5.21 -9.35
CA HIS A 258 3.72 -5.90 -9.27
C HIS A 258 2.62 -5.15 -10.06
N ILE A 259 2.67 -3.82 -10.11
CA ILE A 259 1.78 -3.01 -10.96
C ILE A 259 2.02 -3.31 -12.43
N ALA A 260 3.27 -3.32 -12.90
CA ALA A 260 3.60 -3.69 -14.28
C ALA A 260 3.07 -5.09 -14.63
N THR A 261 3.30 -6.07 -13.75
CA THR A 261 2.82 -7.44 -13.96
C THR A 261 1.28 -7.53 -13.95
N ALA A 262 0.61 -6.78 -13.08
CA ALA A 262 -0.84 -6.75 -13.03
C ALA A 262 -1.46 -6.09 -14.28
N TYR A 263 -0.82 -5.07 -14.87
CA TYR A 263 -1.23 -4.51 -16.16
C TYR A 263 -1.08 -5.54 -17.28
N TYR A 264 0.06 -6.23 -17.33
CA TYR A 264 0.31 -7.30 -18.28
C TYR A 264 -0.76 -8.40 -18.20
N ASP A 265 -1.10 -8.84 -16.98
CA ASP A 265 -2.14 -9.84 -16.76
C ASP A 265 -3.55 -9.29 -17.09
N ALA A 266 -3.83 -8.01 -16.79
CA ALA A 266 -5.09 -7.38 -17.18
C ALA A 266 -5.27 -7.31 -18.71
N ASN A 267 -4.20 -7.02 -19.45
CA ASN A 267 -4.23 -7.06 -20.91
C ASN A 267 -4.55 -8.47 -21.43
N LYS A 268 -4.02 -9.52 -20.81
CA LYS A 268 -4.40 -10.90 -21.14
C LYS A 268 -5.88 -11.18 -20.87
N ILE A 269 -6.43 -10.72 -19.74
CA ILE A 269 -7.86 -10.85 -19.43
C ILE A 269 -8.72 -10.20 -20.52
N LEU A 270 -8.26 -9.05 -21.05
CA LEU A 270 -8.95 -8.29 -22.08
C LEU A 270 -8.61 -8.71 -23.51
N PHE A 271 -7.85 -9.79 -23.69
CA PHE A 271 -7.38 -10.27 -25.01
C PHE A 271 -6.62 -9.20 -25.82
N ARG A 272 -5.79 -8.41 -25.15
CA ARG A 272 -4.92 -7.37 -25.72
C ARG A 272 -3.45 -7.81 -25.69
N ASN A 273 -2.61 -7.16 -26.48
CA ASN A 273 -1.17 -7.32 -26.39
C ASN A 273 -0.70 -6.86 -25.01
N GLY A 274 0.05 -7.72 -24.31
CA GLY A 274 0.54 -7.44 -22.96
C GLY A 274 1.86 -6.66 -22.92
N VAL A 275 2.68 -6.81 -23.95
CA VAL A 275 4.01 -6.19 -24.08
C VAL A 275 4.23 -5.65 -25.49
N ASP A 276 5.17 -4.74 -25.65
CA ASP A 276 5.68 -4.28 -26.94
C ASP A 276 6.74 -5.25 -27.52
N GLU A 277 7.40 -4.84 -28.61
CA GLU A 277 8.43 -5.63 -29.30
C GLU A 277 9.69 -5.84 -28.46
N GLU A 278 9.97 -4.93 -27.52
CA GLU A 278 11.14 -4.97 -26.63
C GLU A 278 10.86 -5.73 -25.32
N GLY A 279 9.60 -6.11 -25.08
CA GLY A 279 9.15 -6.86 -23.91
C GLY A 279 8.69 -5.99 -22.74
N TYR A 280 8.51 -4.68 -22.95
CA TYR A 280 7.98 -3.74 -21.98
C TYR A 280 6.45 -3.83 -21.89
N VAL A 281 5.89 -3.71 -20.68
CA VAL A 281 4.44 -3.84 -20.46
C VAL A 281 3.69 -2.70 -21.12
N LEU A 282 2.63 -3.01 -21.87
CA LEU A 282 1.76 -2.01 -22.48
C LEU A 282 0.72 -1.48 -21.48
N VAL A 283 0.68 -0.17 -21.34
CA VAL A 283 -0.31 0.58 -20.52
C VAL A 283 -0.87 1.74 -21.35
N ARG A 284 -1.69 2.60 -20.74
CA ARG A 284 -2.07 3.87 -21.40
C ARG A 284 -0.93 4.86 -21.31
N LYS A 285 -0.77 5.71 -22.31
CA LYS A 285 0.20 6.80 -22.30
C LYS A 285 0.10 7.67 -21.05
N THR A 286 -1.12 8.00 -20.62
CA THR A 286 -1.35 8.74 -19.37
C THR A 286 -0.93 7.97 -18.12
N ASP A 287 -0.97 6.64 -18.15
CA ASP A 287 -0.61 5.81 -17.00
C ASP A 287 0.90 5.60 -16.93
N ALA A 288 1.57 5.49 -18.09
CA ALA A 288 3.04 5.43 -18.18
C ALA A 288 3.72 6.73 -17.70
N GLN A 289 2.97 7.84 -17.65
CA GLN A 289 3.45 9.14 -17.15
C GLN A 289 3.29 9.29 -15.63
N ILE A 290 2.63 8.34 -14.94
CA ILE A 290 2.54 8.33 -13.49
C ILE A 290 3.93 7.97 -12.92
N GLN A 291 4.49 8.86 -12.13
CA GLN A 291 5.79 8.69 -11.50
C GLN A 291 5.72 7.67 -10.36
N ASP A 292 6.79 6.89 -10.21
CA ASP A 292 6.93 5.89 -9.16
C ASP A 292 7.46 6.53 -7.87
N LYS A 293 6.56 7.19 -7.15
CA LYS A 293 6.88 7.83 -5.87
C LYS A 293 6.62 6.87 -4.70
N MET A 294 7.69 6.47 -4.03
CA MET A 294 7.65 5.42 -3.01
C MET A 294 7.55 5.96 -1.58
N ALA A 295 7.81 7.26 -1.38
CA ALA A 295 7.78 7.86 -0.06
C ALA A 295 6.34 8.12 0.40
N ILE A 296 6.15 8.09 1.72
CA ILE A 296 4.92 8.54 2.34
C ILE A 296 5.23 9.94 2.86
N SER A 297 4.97 10.94 2.03
CA SER A 297 5.29 12.34 2.27
C SER A 297 4.16 13.24 1.78
N LEU A 298 4.17 14.50 2.22
CA LEU A 298 3.17 15.49 1.83
C LEU A 298 3.20 15.78 0.32
N ALA A 299 4.40 15.93 -0.25
CA ALA A 299 4.60 16.20 -1.67
C ALA A 299 4.10 15.04 -2.55
N ASP A 300 4.38 13.80 -2.14
CA ASP A 300 3.96 12.62 -2.90
C ASP A 300 2.43 12.42 -2.79
N ALA A 301 1.87 12.68 -1.60
CA ALA A 301 0.42 12.67 -1.42
C ALA A 301 -0.28 13.75 -2.27
N SER A 302 0.29 14.96 -2.39
CA SER A 302 -0.21 15.99 -3.31
C SER A 302 -0.19 15.52 -4.76
N TYR A 303 0.95 14.96 -5.19
CA TYR A 303 1.10 14.42 -6.54
C TYR A 303 0.03 13.37 -6.84
N TYR A 304 -0.11 12.33 -6.00
CA TYR A 304 -1.09 11.28 -6.21
C TYR A 304 -2.54 11.78 -6.16
N TYR A 305 -2.83 12.75 -5.30
CA TYR A 305 -4.14 13.38 -5.25
C TYR A 305 -4.45 14.14 -6.54
N ASN A 306 -3.49 14.88 -7.09
CA ASN A 306 -3.65 15.57 -8.37
C ASN A 306 -3.83 14.57 -9.54
N GLN A 307 -3.10 13.45 -9.53
CA GLN A 307 -3.27 12.37 -10.50
C GLN A 307 -4.69 11.75 -10.49
N LEU A 308 -5.37 11.69 -9.34
CA LEU A 308 -6.77 11.25 -9.27
C LEU A 308 -7.73 12.14 -10.07
N LEU A 309 -7.38 13.40 -10.26
CA LEU A 309 -8.19 14.40 -10.96
C LEU A 309 -7.82 14.54 -12.45
N GLN A 310 -6.76 13.87 -12.91
CA GLN A 310 -6.35 13.90 -14.31
C GLN A 310 -7.39 13.25 -15.24
N LYS A 311 -7.49 13.77 -16.47
CA LYS A 311 -8.25 13.13 -17.54
C LYS A 311 -7.50 11.88 -18.00
N GLY A 312 -8.22 10.77 -18.16
CA GLY A 312 -7.65 9.53 -18.69
C GLY A 312 -7.44 9.59 -20.20
N GLY A 313 -6.45 8.84 -20.70
CA GLY A 313 -6.29 8.53 -22.12
C GLY A 313 -6.65 7.08 -22.42
N GLN A 314 -6.56 6.67 -23.69
CA GLN A 314 -6.64 5.25 -24.11
C GLN A 314 -5.52 4.85 -25.07
N GLU A 315 -4.70 5.81 -25.52
CA GLU A 315 -3.55 5.54 -26.38
C GLU A 315 -2.57 4.61 -25.66
N PRO A 316 -2.10 3.53 -26.30
CA PRO A 316 -1.14 2.62 -25.69
C PRO A 316 0.26 3.25 -25.64
N ALA A 317 1.02 2.93 -24.59
CA ALA A 317 2.43 3.23 -24.46
C ALA A 317 3.14 2.13 -23.66
N ALA A 318 4.44 1.97 -23.89
CA ALA A 318 5.27 1.10 -23.09
C ALA A 318 5.52 1.72 -21.71
N LEU A 319 5.23 0.96 -20.66
CA LEU A 319 5.77 1.21 -19.32
C LEU A 319 7.21 0.73 -19.34
N ASN A 320 8.17 1.52 -18.85
CA ASN A 320 9.61 1.19 -18.83
C ASN A 320 9.96 0.07 -17.83
N ARG A 321 9.22 -1.05 -17.90
CA ARG A 321 9.34 -2.25 -17.07
C ARG A 321 8.66 -3.45 -17.73
N GLY A 322 9.37 -4.58 -17.81
CA GLY A 322 8.80 -5.87 -18.20
C GLY A 322 8.03 -6.55 -17.04
N PRO A 323 7.17 -7.55 -17.34
CA PRO A 323 6.45 -8.27 -16.30
C PRO A 323 7.41 -9.13 -15.47
N LEU A 324 7.08 -9.33 -14.19
CA LEU A 324 7.79 -10.30 -13.36
C LEU A 324 7.63 -11.70 -13.95
N ALA A 325 8.65 -12.53 -13.79
CA ALA A 325 8.53 -13.97 -13.97
C ALA A 325 7.67 -14.54 -12.84
N ALA A 326 6.35 -14.31 -12.88
CA ALA A 326 5.34 -14.78 -11.93
C ALA A 326 4.18 -15.40 -12.74
N PRO A 327 3.47 -16.41 -12.19
CA PRO A 327 2.32 -16.97 -12.88
C PRO A 327 1.19 -15.94 -12.93
N PHE A 328 0.43 -15.91 -14.03
CA PHE A 328 -0.75 -15.05 -14.23
C PHE A 328 -1.71 -15.02 -13.02
N ALA A 329 -1.85 -16.16 -12.34
CA ALA A 329 -2.75 -16.27 -11.20
C ALA A 329 -2.28 -15.46 -9.97
N ALA A 330 -1.00 -15.07 -9.88
CA ALA A 330 -0.43 -14.37 -8.73
C ALA A 330 -1.04 -12.98 -8.50
N HIS A 331 -1.22 -12.22 -9.59
CA HIS A 331 -1.77 -10.87 -9.58
C HIS A 331 -3.22 -10.80 -10.06
N LEU A 332 -3.88 -11.95 -10.21
CA LEU A 332 -5.24 -12.02 -10.76
C LEU A 332 -6.23 -11.09 -10.02
N PRO A 333 -6.26 -11.00 -8.67
CA PRO A 333 -7.16 -10.07 -7.99
C PRO A 333 -6.94 -8.61 -8.40
N GLN A 334 -5.67 -8.18 -8.49
CA GLN A 334 -5.29 -6.82 -8.91
C GLN A 334 -5.60 -6.57 -10.39
N ALA A 335 -5.26 -7.53 -11.26
CA ALA A 335 -5.46 -7.47 -12.70
C ALA A 335 -6.95 -7.32 -13.06
N VAL A 336 -7.85 -7.95 -12.29
CA VAL A 336 -9.31 -7.75 -12.44
C VAL A 336 -9.70 -6.29 -12.21
N GLY A 337 -9.16 -5.62 -11.19
CA GLY A 337 -9.43 -4.20 -10.95
C GLY A 337 -8.89 -3.29 -12.05
N ILE A 338 -7.70 -3.59 -12.57
CA ILE A 338 -7.16 -2.89 -13.74
C ILE A 338 -8.06 -3.10 -14.96
N ALA A 339 -8.51 -4.33 -15.22
CA ALA A 339 -9.39 -4.64 -16.34
C ALA A 339 -10.73 -3.89 -16.24
N ILE A 340 -11.28 -3.75 -15.03
CA ILE A 340 -12.46 -2.90 -14.77
C ILE A 340 -12.15 -1.44 -15.14
N GLY A 341 -11.02 -0.90 -14.70
CA GLY A 341 -10.64 0.49 -15.03
C GLY A 341 -10.48 0.74 -16.53
N TRP A 342 -9.95 -0.24 -17.27
CA TRP A 342 -9.93 -0.21 -18.74
C TRP A 342 -11.33 -0.21 -19.37
N LEU A 343 -12.24 -1.06 -18.89
CA LEU A 343 -13.60 -1.19 -19.42
C LEU A 343 -14.44 0.07 -19.17
N PHE A 344 -14.23 0.75 -18.04
CA PHE A 344 -14.93 1.98 -17.71
C PHE A 344 -14.20 3.26 -18.15
N HIS A 345 -13.07 3.12 -18.84
CA HIS A 345 -12.25 4.24 -19.31
C HIS A 345 -11.89 5.25 -18.19
N THR A 346 -11.67 4.77 -16.97
CA THR A 346 -11.24 5.62 -15.84
C THR A 346 -9.82 6.14 -16.06
N ASN A 347 -9.36 7.18 -15.35
CA ASN A 347 -7.94 7.57 -15.46
C ASN A 347 -6.99 6.53 -14.84
N GLY A 348 -5.68 6.70 -15.07
CA GLY A 348 -4.63 5.80 -14.57
C GLY A 348 -4.69 5.58 -13.06
N MET A 349 -4.81 6.67 -12.29
CA MET A 349 -4.82 6.58 -10.84
C MET A 349 -6.04 5.82 -10.31
N ILE A 350 -7.26 6.13 -10.80
CA ILE A 350 -8.48 5.41 -10.43
C ILE A 350 -8.37 3.91 -10.78
N THR A 351 -7.81 3.58 -11.95
CA THR A 351 -7.55 2.19 -12.36
C THR A 351 -6.63 1.48 -11.37
N LEU A 352 -5.59 2.15 -10.88
CA LEU A 352 -4.70 1.59 -9.87
C LEU A 352 -5.42 1.36 -8.53
N TYR A 353 -6.23 2.32 -8.09
CA TYR A 353 -7.05 2.15 -6.87
C TYR A 353 -8.07 1.01 -6.99
N LEU A 354 -8.66 0.80 -8.17
CA LEU A 354 -9.55 -0.34 -8.42
C LEU A 354 -8.82 -1.68 -8.25
N GLY A 355 -7.57 -1.80 -8.69
CA GLY A 355 -6.74 -2.99 -8.46
C GLY A 355 -6.49 -3.27 -6.97
N LYS A 356 -6.23 -2.22 -6.18
CA LYS A 356 -6.07 -2.35 -4.71
C LYS A 356 -7.39 -2.77 -4.05
N ILE A 357 -8.52 -2.22 -4.49
CA ILE A 357 -9.85 -2.56 -3.97
C ILE A 357 -10.20 -4.03 -4.27
N THR A 358 -9.97 -4.51 -5.49
CA THR A 358 -10.29 -5.91 -5.85
C THR A 358 -9.37 -6.90 -5.15
N ALA A 359 -8.11 -6.54 -4.91
CA ALA A 359 -7.20 -7.32 -4.06
C ALA A 359 -7.71 -7.44 -2.62
N LEU A 360 -8.11 -6.33 -2.00
CA LEU A 360 -8.67 -6.32 -0.65
C LEU A 360 -9.95 -7.15 -0.57
N LEU A 361 -10.87 -7.02 -1.54
CA LEU A 361 -12.11 -7.81 -1.56
C LEU A 361 -11.84 -9.30 -1.70
N PHE A 362 -10.86 -9.70 -2.52
CA PHE A 362 -10.43 -11.09 -2.63
C PHE A 362 -9.87 -11.62 -1.32
N TYR A 363 -9.00 -10.84 -0.65
CA TYR A 363 -8.46 -11.17 0.66
C TYR A 363 -9.58 -11.38 1.69
N LEU A 364 -10.50 -10.42 1.81
CA LEU A 364 -11.63 -10.48 2.75
C LEU A 364 -12.51 -11.70 2.50
N LEU A 365 -12.80 -12.02 1.23
CA LEU A 365 -13.59 -13.19 0.87
C LEU A 365 -12.93 -14.49 1.32
N CYS A 366 -11.66 -14.70 0.94
CA CYS A 366 -10.91 -15.91 1.26
C CYS A 366 -10.77 -16.08 2.78
N VAL A 367 -10.40 -15.02 3.50
CA VAL A 367 -10.16 -15.08 4.93
C VAL A 367 -11.46 -15.17 5.73
N PHE A 368 -12.56 -14.56 5.28
CA PHE A 368 -13.87 -14.75 5.89
C PHE A 368 -14.23 -16.24 5.92
N TRP A 369 -14.06 -16.94 4.79
CA TRP A 369 -14.29 -18.37 4.71
C TRP A 369 -13.28 -19.18 5.53
N ALA A 370 -11.99 -18.80 5.52
CA ALA A 370 -10.97 -19.41 6.37
C ALA A 370 -11.39 -19.41 7.85
N VAL A 371 -11.75 -18.24 8.39
CA VAL A 371 -12.20 -18.08 9.78
C VAL A 371 -13.52 -18.82 10.02
N ARG A 372 -14.43 -18.83 9.04
CA ARG A 372 -15.72 -19.53 9.14
C ARG A 372 -15.55 -21.04 9.25
N PHE A 373 -14.64 -21.62 8.48
CA PHE A 373 -14.35 -23.06 8.46
C PHE A 373 -13.61 -23.52 9.71
N MET A 374 -12.77 -22.67 10.30
CA MET A 374 -11.93 -23.04 11.43
C MET A 374 -12.75 -23.65 12.59
N PRO A 375 -12.43 -24.88 13.01
CA PRO A 375 -13.18 -25.59 14.06
C PRO A 375 -12.86 -25.08 15.47
N TRP A 376 -11.71 -24.46 15.63
CA TRP A 376 -11.16 -23.80 16.80
C TRP A 376 -10.01 -22.91 16.32
N GLY A 377 -9.57 -21.93 17.12
CA GLY A 377 -8.51 -21.01 16.70
C GLY A 377 -8.99 -19.89 15.77
N LYS A 378 -10.31 -19.65 15.69
CA LYS A 378 -10.90 -18.60 14.85
C LYS A 378 -10.34 -17.22 15.16
N MET A 379 -10.18 -16.92 16.45
CA MET A 379 -9.61 -15.64 16.91
C MET A 379 -8.14 -15.50 16.53
N VAL A 380 -7.36 -16.58 16.56
CA VAL A 380 -5.94 -16.54 16.13
C VAL A 380 -5.86 -16.20 14.65
N MET A 381 -6.61 -16.91 13.81
CA MET A 381 -6.68 -16.62 12.37
C MET A 381 -7.11 -15.17 12.10
N ALA A 382 -8.17 -14.70 12.78
CA ALA A 382 -8.66 -13.35 12.61
C ALA A 382 -7.67 -12.28 13.08
N VAL A 383 -6.96 -12.48 14.20
CA VAL A 383 -5.97 -11.50 14.68
C VAL A 383 -4.78 -11.42 13.71
N ILE A 384 -4.26 -12.55 13.21
CA ILE A 384 -3.15 -12.55 12.23
C ILE A 384 -3.57 -11.82 10.95
N ALA A 385 -4.77 -12.12 10.47
CA ALA A 385 -5.30 -11.51 9.26
C ALA A 385 -5.69 -10.02 9.40
N LEU A 386 -5.75 -9.53 10.64
CA LEU A 386 -5.99 -8.13 10.98
C LEU A 386 -4.74 -7.47 11.54
N PHE A 387 -3.56 -8.04 11.34
CA PHE A 387 -2.33 -7.28 11.62
C PHE A 387 -2.19 -6.13 10.62
N PRO A 388 -1.58 -5.00 11.04
CA PRO A 388 -1.25 -3.90 10.13
C PRO A 388 -0.55 -4.35 8.85
N MET A 389 0.45 -5.25 8.95
CA MET A 389 1.15 -5.82 7.80
C MET A 389 0.23 -6.63 6.89
N SER A 390 -0.69 -7.41 7.46
CA SER A 390 -1.65 -8.20 6.68
C SER A 390 -2.62 -7.31 5.89
N LEU A 391 -3.09 -6.23 6.50
CA LEU A 391 -4.03 -5.29 5.89
C LEU A 391 -3.36 -4.40 4.84
N GLU A 392 -2.13 -3.94 5.09
CA GLU A 392 -1.34 -3.22 4.08
C GLU A 392 -1.11 -4.08 2.84
N ILE A 393 -0.67 -5.33 3.03
CA ILE A 393 -0.45 -6.25 1.91
C ILE A 393 -1.76 -6.52 1.16
N ALA A 394 -2.86 -6.75 1.89
CA ALA A 394 -4.19 -6.94 1.30
C ALA A 394 -4.67 -5.70 0.51
N ALA A 395 -4.20 -4.52 0.89
CA ALA A 395 -4.48 -3.24 0.26
C ALA A 395 -3.35 -2.78 -0.68
N SER A 396 -2.60 -3.68 -1.33
CA SER A 396 -1.49 -3.35 -2.24
C SER A 396 -1.48 -4.22 -3.51
N TYR A 397 -0.58 -3.91 -4.45
CA TYR A 397 -0.37 -4.74 -5.64
C TYR A 397 0.46 -6.02 -5.39
N SER A 398 1.00 -6.22 -4.19
CA SER A 398 1.81 -7.41 -3.92
C SER A 398 1.03 -8.71 -4.12
N TYR A 399 1.64 -9.69 -4.81
CA TYR A 399 1.07 -11.04 -4.88
C TYR A 399 1.05 -11.73 -3.51
N ASP A 400 1.77 -11.21 -2.51
CA ASP A 400 1.74 -11.74 -1.14
C ASP A 400 0.30 -11.65 -0.58
N CYS A 401 -0.55 -10.74 -1.08
CA CYS A 401 -1.99 -10.70 -0.82
C CYS A 401 -2.67 -12.03 -1.22
N THR A 402 -2.47 -12.46 -2.47
CA THR A 402 -3.04 -13.70 -3.01
C THR A 402 -2.54 -14.91 -2.24
N VAL A 403 -1.23 -14.95 -1.94
CA VAL A 403 -0.61 -16.01 -1.15
C VAL A 403 -1.21 -16.11 0.25
N ASN A 404 -1.29 -14.98 0.98
CA ASN A 404 -1.85 -14.94 2.33
C ASN A 404 -3.31 -15.40 2.34
N ALA A 405 -4.13 -14.85 1.45
CA ALA A 405 -5.54 -15.17 1.32
C ALA A 405 -5.79 -16.66 1.08
N LEU A 406 -5.08 -17.25 0.10
CA LEU A 406 -5.23 -18.66 -0.25
C LEU A 406 -4.63 -19.59 0.81
N SER A 407 -3.52 -19.21 1.45
CA SER A 407 -2.93 -19.98 2.54
C SER A 407 -3.89 -20.07 3.72
N PHE A 408 -4.49 -18.95 4.12
CA PHE A 408 -5.47 -18.93 5.21
C PHE A 408 -6.70 -19.76 4.87
N LEU A 409 -7.22 -19.65 3.65
CA LEU A 409 -8.34 -20.47 3.17
C LEU A 409 -7.99 -21.97 3.18
N PHE A 410 -6.81 -22.34 2.68
CA PHE A 410 -6.32 -23.72 2.66
C PHE A 410 -6.19 -24.29 4.08
N ILE A 411 -5.58 -23.53 5.00
CA ILE A 411 -5.42 -23.90 6.40
C ILE A 411 -6.79 -24.07 7.06
N GLY A 412 -7.67 -23.07 6.93
CA GLY A 412 -9.00 -23.08 7.54
C GLY A 412 -9.86 -24.26 7.06
N TYR A 413 -9.85 -24.52 5.76
CA TYR A 413 -10.59 -25.64 5.18
C TYR A 413 -10.00 -26.99 5.58
N THR A 414 -8.67 -27.15 5.56
CA THR A 414 -8.03 -28.40 5.99
C THR A 414 -8.34 -28.69 7.46
N MET A 415 -8.29 -27.68 8.32
CA MET A 415 -8.67 -27.80 9.74
C MET A 415 -10.13 -28.26 9.92
N TYR A 416 -11.05 -27.73 9.11
CA TYR A 416 -12.44 -28.21 9.07
C TYR A 416 -12.53 -29.71 8.72
N LEU A 417 -11.79 -30.17 7.70
CA LEU A 417 -11.75 -31.59 7.32
C LEU A 417 -11.17 -32.48 8.43
N ILE A 418 -10.12 -32.02 9.12
CA ILE A 418 -9.46 -32.77 10.20
C ILE A 418 -10.40 -32.95 11.38
N TYR A 419 -11.09 -31.90 11.83
CA TYR A 419 -11.75 -31.91 13.15
C TYR A 419 -13.28 -31.95 13.12
N GLU A 420 -13.95 -31.42 12.10
CA GLU A 420 -15.42 -31.25 12.11
C GLU A 420 -16.12 -32.12 11.07
N LYS A 421 -15.56 -32.22 9.86
CA LYS A 421 -16.21 -32.99 8.80
C LYS A 421 -16.21 -34.49 9.13
N GLU A 422 -17.36 -35.15 9.04
CA GLU A 422 -17.48 -36.58 9.32
C GLU A 422 -16.83 -37.45 8.23
N LYS A 423 -17.20 -37.22 6.96
CA LYS A 423 -16.65 -37.91 5.80
C LYS A 423 -16.06 -36.94 4.79
N VAL A 424 -14.82 -37.18 4.38
CA VAL A 424 -14.11 -36.41 3.35
C VAL A 424 -14.37 -37.04 1.98
N THR A 425 -14.72 -36.20 1.03
CA THR A 425 -15.12 -36.56 -0.33
C THR A 425 -14.07 -36.11 -1.34
N TRP A 426 -14.14 -36.60 -2.58
CA TRP A 426 -13.24 -36.16 -3.66
C TRP A 426 -13.37 -34.65 -3.95
N LYS A 427 -14.55 -34.05 -3.74
CA LYS A 427 -14.77 -32.60 -3.92
C LYS A 427 -13.92 -31.76 -2.97
N ASP A 428 -13.67 -32.29 -1.76
CA ASP A 428 -12.81 -31.61 -0.77
C ASP A 428 -11.35 -31.62 -1.21
N TYR A 429 -10.91 -32.76 -1.71
CA TYR A 429 -9.57 -32.89 -2.27
C TYR A 429 -9.41 -32.05 -3.53
N ALA A 430 -10.38 -32.04 -4.44
CA ALA A 430 -10.38 -31.18 -5.62
C ALA A 430 -10.31 -29.70 -5.25
N PHE A 431 -11.09 -29.27 -4.24
CA PHE A 431 -11.02 -27.90 -3.74
C PHE A 431 -9.62 -27.55 -3.21
N LEU A 432 -9.04 -28.40 -2.35
CA LEU A 432 -7.67 -28.19 -1.85
C LEU A 432 -6.64 -28.20 -2.98
N THR A 433 -6.78 -29.08 -3.97
CA THR A 433 -5.90 -29.13 -5.14
C THR A 433 -5.96 -27.82 -5.93
N VAL A 434 -7.15 -27.28 -6.21
CA VAL A 434 -7.31 -26.01 -6.94
C VAL A 434 -6.71 -24.84 -6.16
N VAL A 435 -7.00 -24.73 -4.86
CA VAL A 435 -6.44 -23.68 -4.00
C VAL A 435 -4.91 -23.79 -3.93
N GLY A 436 -4.39 -25.01 -3.78
CA GLY A 436 -2.94 -25.27 -3.73
C GLY A 436 -2.24 -25.01 -5.07
N MET A 437 -2.85 -25.38 -6.20
CA MET A 437 -2.33 -25.11 -7.55
C MET A 437 -2.32 -23.63 -7.89
N TRP A 438 -3.19 -22.83 -7.29
CA TRP A 438 -3.12 -21.37 -7.42
C TRP A 438 -2.03 -20.80 -6.51
N MET A 439 -2.01 -21.20 -5.24
CA MET A 439 -1.12 -20.62 -4.23
C MET A 439 0.36 -20.97 -4.40
N ALA A 440 0.70 -22.25 -4.57
CA ALA A 440 2.09 -22.73 -4.52
C ALA A 440 2.98 -22.16 -5.65
N PRO A 441 2.50 -21.99 -6.90
CA PRO A 441 3.30 -21.37 -7.96
C PRO A 441 3.61 -19.89 -7.74
N CYS A 442 2.80 -19.17 -6.95
CA CYS A 442 3.04 -17.75 -6.67
C CYS A 442 4.37 -17.54 -5.93
N LYS A 443 4.72 -18.46 -5.01
CA LYS A 443 6.02 -18.50 -4.35
C LYS A 443 6.30 -19.91 -3.85
N LEU A 444 7.38 -20.51 -4.37
CA LEU A 444 7.68 -21.95 -4.28
C LEU A 444 7.57 -22.53 -2.87
N VAL A 445 8.06 -21.80 -1.87
CA VAL A 445 8.15 -22.27 -0.48
C VAL A 445 6.77 -22.59 0.12
N TYR A 446 5.69 -21.96 -0.37
CA TYR A 446 4.35 -22.18 0.19
C TYR A 446 3.70 -23.50 -0.27
N ILE A 447 4.33 -24.29 -1.14
CA ILE A 447 3.91 -25.67 -1.38
C ILE A 447 3.87 -26.49 -0.07
N PHE A 448 4.74 -26.17 0.90
CA PHE A 448 4.78 -26.87 2.18
C PHE A 448 3.58 -26.57 3.08
N VAL A 449 2.85 -25.46 2.86
CA VAL A 449 1.53 -25.25 3.48
C VAL A 449 0.58 -26.38 3.08
N CYS A 450 0.66 -26.86 1.84
CA CYS A 450 -0.18 -27.96 1.37
C CYS A 450 0.11 -29.29 2.09
N GLY A 451 1.28 -29.45 2.72
CA GLY A 451 1.64 -30.64 3.48
C GLY A 451 0.69 -30.96 4.64
N ILE A 452 -0.08 -29.98 5.14
CA ILE A 452 -1.03 -30.23 6.24
C ILE A 452 -2.18 -31.18 5.85
N ILE A 453 -2.40 -31.46 4.56
CA ILE A 453 -3.41 -32.44 4.14
C ILE A 453 -3.11 -33.85 4.69
N PHE A 454 -1.84 -34.14 5.02
CA PHE A 454 -1.45 -35.40 5.63
C PHE A 454 -2.06 -35.57 7.04
N LEU A 455 -2.46 -34.47 7.70
CA LEU A 455 -3.13 -34.49 9.00
C LEU A 455 -4.60 -34.96 8.90
N ILE A 456 -5.21 -34.97 7.71
CA ILE A 456 -6.60 -35.43 7.52
C ILE A 456 -6.68 -36.93 7.83
N PRO A 457 -7.50 -37.41 8.78
CA PRO A 457 -7.53 -38.82 9.12
C PRO A 457 -8.04 -39.70 7.96
N SER A 458 -7.32 -40.78 7.64
CA SER A 458 -7.73 -41.71 6.56
C SER A 458 -9.04 -42.45 6.86
N SER A 459 -9.42 -42.56 8.13
CA SER A 459 -10.70 -43.13 8.58
C SER A 459 -11.93 -42.33 8.12
N LYS A 460 -11.75 -41.06 7.73
CA LYS A 460 -12.84 -40.22 7.23
C LYS A 460 -13.13 -40.39 5.74
N SER A 461 -12.42 -41.28 5.04
CA SER A 461 -12.68 -41.58 3.63
C SER A 461 -13.44 -42.89 3.45
N ASN A 462 -14.23 -42.99 2.39
CA ASN A 462 -14.88 -44.24 1.98
C ASN A 462 -13.86 -45.31 1.52
N ASN A 463 -12.64 -44.92 1.13
CA ASN A 463 -11.56 -45.84 0.76
C ASN A 463 -10.26 -45.52 1.54
N PRO A 464 -10.14 -45.95 2.82
CA PRO A 464 -9.00 -45.60 3.67
C PRO A 464 -7.64 -46.05 3.12
N ARG A 465 -7.60 -47.17 2.35
CA ARG A 465 -6.35 -47.70 1.77
C ARG A 465 -5.81 -46.82 0.64
N GLY A 466 -6.68 -46.19 -0.14
CA GLY A 466 -6.29 -45.29 -1.24
C GLY A 466 -6.05 -43.83 -0.84
N VAL A 467 -6.39 -43.43 0.39
CA VAL A 467 -6.29 -42.02 0.83
C VAL A 467 -4.86 -41.50 0.81
N LEU A 468 -3.89 -42.30 1.27
CA LEU A 468 -2.50 -41.86 1.31
C LEU A 468 -1.99 -41.58 -0.10
N THR A 469 -2.23 -42.50 -1.03
CA THR A 469 -1.91 -42.34 -2.46
C THR A 469 -2.60 -41.12 -3.05
N GLY A 470 -3.87 -40.89 -2.71
CA GLY A 470 -4.61 -39.70 -3.15
C GLY A 470 -3.98 -38.40 -2.65
N LYS A 471 -3.60 -38.31 -1.37
CA LYS A 471 -2.92 -37.13 -0.80
C LYS A 471 -1.57 -36.88 -1.46
N ILE A 472 -0.77 -37.93 -1.65
CA ILE A 472 0.50 -37.84 -2.37
C ILE A 472 0.26 -37.34 -3.80
N GLY A 473 -0.73 -37.91 -4.50
CA GLY A 473 -1.12 -37.48 -5.84
C GLY A 473 -1.49 -35.99 -5.91
N ILE A 474 -2.16 -35.45 -4.89
CA ILE A 474 -2.46 -34.01 -4.80
C ILE A 474 -1.18 -33.17 -4.66
N ILE A 475 -0.28 -33.53 -3.76
CA ILE A 475 1.00 -32.81 -3.59
C ILE A 475 1.82 -32.87 -4.87
N VAL A 476 1.88 -34.04 -5.52
CA VAL A 476 2.57 -34.23 -6.80
C VAL A 476 1.92 -33.38 -7.89
N ALA A 477 0.58 -33.32 -7.97
CA ALA A 477 -0.11 -32.48 -8.93
C ALA A 477 0.16 -30.97 -8.71
N ILE A 478 0.12 -30.50 -7.46
CA ILE A 478 0.48 -29.12 -7.10
C ILE A 478 1.95 -28.86 -7.45
N GLY A 479 2.85 -29.79 -7.15
CA GLY A 479 4.27 -29.71 -7.48
C GLY A 479 4.54 -29.67 -8.97
N MET A 480 3.86 -30.49 -9.77
CA MET A 480 3.97 -30.50 -11.24
C MET A 480 3.51 -29.18 -11.84
N VAL A 481 2.37 -28.63 -11.40
CA VAL A 481 1.91 -27.30 -11.84
C VAL A 481 2.89 -26.20 -11.41
N THR A 482 3.43 -26.30 -10.20
CA THR A 482 4.45 -25.36 -9.72
C THR A 482 5.70 -25.42 -10.59
N MET A 483 6.21 -26.61 -10.90
CA MET A 483 7.38 -26.77 -11.79
C MET A 483 7.06 -26.36 -13.24
N LEU A 484 5.85 -26.59 -13.73
CA LEU A 484 5.44 -26.15 -15.07
C LEU A 484 5.48 -24.63 -15.18
N LEU A 485 4.99 -23.92 -14.15
CA LEU A 485 4.92 -22.46 -14.15
C LEU A 485 6.20 -21.76 -13.66
N ARG A 486 7.08 -22.48 -12.95
CA ARG A 486 8.29 -21.92 -12.31
C ARG A 486 9.58 -22.61 -12.71
N GLY A 487 9.54 -23.58 -13.62
CA GLY A 487 10.67 -24.44 -13.97
C GLY A 487 11.88 -23.66 -14.48
N ALA A 488 11.67 -22.60 -15.26
CA ALA A 488 12.75 -21.73 -15.72
C ALA A 488 13.45 -21.00 -14.56
N VAL A 489 12.69 -20.50 -13.58
CA VAL A 489 13.26 -19.85 -12.38
C VAL A 489 14.06 -20.86 -11.56
N VAL A 490 13.54 -22.07 -11.39
CA VAL A 490 14.25 -23.15 -10.68
C VAL A 490 15.53 -23.56 -11.42
N ALA A 491 15.48 -23.67 -12.74
CA ALA A 491 16.64 -24.00 -13.57
C ALA A 491 17.74 -22.92 -13.47
N ASN A 492 17.35 -21.64 -13.47
CA ASN A 492 18.28 -20.52 -13.32
C ASN A 492 18.98 -20.52 -11.96
N LEU A 493 18.27 -20.86 -10.88
CA LEU A 493 18.86 -20.99 -9.54
C LEU A 493 19.90 -22.12 -9.44
N THR A 494 19.81 -23.14 -10.31
CA THR A 494 20.73 -24.29 -10.34
C THR A 494 21.85 -24.16 -11.38
N SER A 495 21.79 -23.17 -12.25
CA SER A 495 22.76 -22.97 -13.33
C SER A 495 23.93 -22.10 -12.85
N ALA A 496 25.14 -22.34 -13.36
CA ALA A 496 26.24 -21.40 -13.18
C ALA A 496 25.83 -20.04 -13.78
N PRO A 497 26.05 -18.91 -13.08
CA PRO A 497 25.46 -17.64 -13.48
C PRO A 497 26.01 -17.15 -14.81
N GLY A 498 25.10 -16.65 -15.65
CA GLY A 498 25.45 -15.89 -16.84
C GLY A 498 26.12 -14.56 -16.48
N THR A 499 27.01 -14.11 -17.36
CA THR A 499 27.97 -13.00 -17.24
C THR A 499 27.36 -11.59 -17.24
N GLY A 500 26.14 -11.40 -16.71
CA GLY A 500 25.35 -10.17 -16.89
C GLY A 500 25.12 -9.31 -15.64
N TYR A 501 25.38 -9.82 -14.44
CA TYR A 501 25.28 -9.03 -13.21
C TYR A 501 26.67 -8.55 -12.80
N SER A 502 26.83 -7.27 -12.49
CA SER A 502 28.04 -6.76 -11.84
C SER A 502 28.30 -7.55 -10.55
N ASP A 503 29.53 -8.00 -10.33
CA ASP A 503 29.95 -8.87 -9.20
C ASP A 503 29.59 -8.35 -7.79
N ILE A 504 29.10 -7.11 -7.68
CA ILE A 504 28.78 -6.40 -6.42
C ILE A 504 27.36 -6.76 -5.90
N GLU A 505 26.44 -7.21 -6.76
CA GLU A 505 25.01 -7.41 -6.40
C GLU A 505 24.57 -8.88 -6.31
N ARG A 506 25.52 -9.82 -6.39
CA ARG A 506 25.21 -11.25 -6.49
C ARG A 506 24.99 -11.89 -5.12
N GLY A 507 23.94 -12.70 -4.98
CA GLY A 507 23.73 -13.56 -3.81
C GLY A 507 24.77 -14.69 -3.65
N TRP A 508 24.77 -15.38 -2.51
CA TRP A 508 25.64 -16.57 -2.33
C TRP A 508 25.25 -17.69 -3.31
N THR A 509 26.21 -18.52 -3.71
CA THR A 509 25.90 -19.79 -4.36
C THR A 509 25.70 -20.91 -3.35
N LEU A 510 24.95 -21.95 -3.75
CA LEU A 510 24.83 -23.18 -2.96
C LEU A 510 26.20 -23.81 -2.65
N VAL A 511 27.14 -23.75 -3.59
CA VAL A 511 28.50 -24.27 -3.39
C VAL A 511 29.22 -23.51 -2.29
N GLN A 512 29.20 -22.16 -2.31
CA GLN A 512 29.81 -21.34 -1.25
C GLN A 512 29.23 -21.61 0.14
N ILE A 513 27.91 -21.83 0.23
CA ILE A 513 27.25 -22.16 1.52
C ILE A 513 27.73 -23.53 2.04
N LEU A 514 27.96 -24.49 1.15
CA LEU A 514 28.34 -25.86 1.51
C LEU A 514 29.85 -26.04 1.73
N GLU A 515 30.70 -25.26 1.06
CA GLU A 515 32.16 -25.32 1.18
C GLU A 515 32.69 -24.76 2.49
N ASP A 516 32.05 -23.73 3.05
CA ASP A 516 32.39 -23.16 4.36
C ASP A 516 31.21 -23.27 5.33
N PRO A 517 30.97 -24.47 5.92
CA PRO A 517 29.85 -24.69 6.81
C PRO A 517 29.98 -23.91 8.14
N VAL A 518 31.20 -23.57 8.57
CA VAL A 518 31.41 -22.83 9.82
C VAL A 518 30.98 -21.38 9.65
N ASN A 519 31.45 -20.71 8.59
CA ASN A 519 31.01 -19.35 8.28
C ASN A 519 29.52 -19.30 7.96
N SER A 520 29.02 -20.25 7.17
CA SER A 520 27.59 -20.34 6.83
C SER A 520 26.70 -20.51 8.07
N MET A 521 27.11 -21.32 9.05
CA MET A 521 26.41 -21.40 10.33
C MET A 521 26.50 -20.11 11.14
N GLY A 522 27.62 -19.38 11.06
CA GLY A 522 27.78 -18.04 11.61
C GLY A 522 26.80 -17.03 10.99
N VAL A 523 26.68 -17.01 9.67
CA VAL A 523 25.72 -16.16 8.94
C VAL A 523 24.29 -16.48 9.34
N LEU A 524 23.92 -17.77 9.40
CA LEU A 524 22.59 -18.17 9.88
C LEU A 524 22.33 -17.75 11.33
N PHE A 525 23.30 -17.94 12.23
CA PHE A 525 23.16 -17.54 13.62
C PHE A 525 22.95 -16.03 13.76
N ASN A 526 23.77 -15.21 13.11
CA ASN A 526 23.63 -13.76 13.09
C ASN A 526 22.28 -13.35 12.48
N THR A 527 21.86 -14.02 11.41
CA THR A 527 20.56 -13.77 10.77
C THR A 527 19.40 -13.91 11.76
N TYR A 528 19.36 -14.98 12.55
CA TYR A 528 18.27 -15.15 13.50
C TYR A 528 18.42 -14.29 14.75
N PHE A 529 19.64 -14.11 15.26
CA PHE A 529 19.87 -13.41 16.52
C PHE A 529 19.77 -11.89 16.36
N GLU A 530 20.39 -11.33 15.32
CA GLU A 530 20.40 -9.88 15.08
C GLU A 530 19.08 -9.37 14.49
N GLN A 531 18.39 -10.18 13.68
CA GLN A 531 17.16 -9.76 13.00
C GLN A 531 15.87 -10.21 13.71
N ALA A 532 15.95 -10.87 14.87
CA ALA A 532 14.75 -11.36 15.58
C ALA A 532 13.73 -10.26 15.86
N GLU A 533 14.18 -9.11 16.38
CA GLU A 533 13.33 -7.95 16.65
C GLU A 533 12.70 -7.42 15.36
N TYR A 534 13.50 -7.28 14.30
CA TYR A 534 13.05 -6.81 13.00
C TYR A 534 12.00 -7.74 12.39
N TYR A 535 12.21 -9.06 12.42
CA TYR A 535 11.24 -10.04 11.92
C TYR A 535 9.95 -10.04 12.75
N LEU A 536 10.04 -9.98 14.08
CA LEU A 536 8.85 -9.92 14.94
C LEU A 536 8.06 -8.62 14.69
N GLY A 537 8.75 -7.49 14.61
CA GLY A 537 8.15 -6.20 14.31
C GLY A 537 7.46 -6.20 12.95
N THR A 538 8.15 -6.63 11.89
CA THR A 538 7.63 -6.63 10.52
C THR A 538 6.58 -7.70 10.24
N ILE A 539 6.48 -8.78 11.02
CA ILE A 539 5.33 -9.72 10.95
C ILE A 539 4.03 -8.98 11.30
N ILE A 540 4.06 -8.15 12.35
CA ILE A 540 2.88 -7.42 12.83
C ILE A 540 2.65 -6.16 11.98
N GLY A 541 3.72 -5.45 11.64
CA GLY A 541 3.67 -4.20 10.86
C GLY A 541 4.30 -3.01 11.58
N GLN A 542 5.44 -3.23 12.24
CA GLN A 542 6.25 -2.17 12.83
C GLN A 542 6.84 -1.24 11.77
N SER A 543 7.12 -1.76 10.57
CA SER A 543 7.58 -1.00 9.42
C SER A 543 6.61 -1.22 8.27
N LEU A 544 5.82 -0.20 7.93
CA LEU A 544 4.84 -0.20 6.84
C LEU A 544 5.35 0.66 5.66
N GLY A 545 4.69 0.55 4.51
CA GLY A 545 5.13 1.13 3.23
C GLY A 545 6.40 0.45 2.75
N TRP A 546 7.27 1.19 2.08
CA TRP A 546 8.67 0.85 1.78
C TRP A 546 9.56 0.86 3.05
N LEU A 547 9.05 0.34 4.16
CA LEU A 547 9.66 0.28 5.49
C LEU A 547 9.92 1.64 6.17
N GLN A 548 9.44 2.75 5.60
CA GLN A 548 9.63 4.10 6.14
C GLN A 548 8.64 4.46 7.26
N VAL A 549 7.44 3.88 7.27
CA VAL A 549 6.44 4.21 8.30
C VAL A 549 6.66 3.34 9.53
N LYS A 550 7.18 3.94 10.60
CA LYS A 550 7.46 3.23 11.87
C LYS A 550 6.28 3.31 12.83
N VAL A 551 5.64 2.18 13.08
CA VAL A 551 4.57 2.02 14.08
C VAL A 551 5.20 1.82 15.46
N SER A 552 4.65 2.48 16.48
CA SER A 552 5.20 2.41 17.84
C SER A 552 5.20 0.98 18.42
N TRP A 553 6.30 0.60 19.08
CA TRP A 553 6.40 -0.69 19.78
C TRP A 553 5.32 -0.91 20.85
N ILE A 554 4.73 0.16 21.40
CA ILE A 554 3.58 0.06 22.30
C ILE A 554 2.37 -0.53 21.56
N ASN A 555 2.10 -0.06 20.35
CA ASN A 555 1.02 -0.58 19.51
C ASN A 555 1.32 -2.03 19.10
N ILE A 556 2.55 -2.32 18.66
CA ILE A 556 3.00 -3.67 18.29
C ILE A 556 2.85 -4.66 19.46
N THR A 557 3.23 -4.25 20.67
CA THR A 557 3.04 -5.06 21.88
C THR A 557 1.56 -5.32 22.15
N GLY A 558 0.68 -4.34 21.89
CA GLY A 558 -0.77 -4.52 21.98
C GLY A 558 -1.31 -5.60 21.03
N PHE A 559 -0.85 -5.62 19.78
CA PHE A 559 -1.20 -6.66 18.81
C PHE A 559 -0.68 -8.03 19.22
N LEU A 560 0.56 -8.09 19.73
CA LEU A 560 1.15 -9.33 20.26
C LEU A 560 0.35 -9.86 21.46
N LEU A 561 -0.06 -8.99 22.39
CA LEU A 561 -0.93 -9.37 23.49
C LEU A 561 -2.28 -9.89 22.99
N CYS A 562 -2.88 -9.25 21.98
CA CYS A 562 -4.10 -9.76 21.35
C CYS A 562 -3.91 -11.17 20.78
N MET A 563 -2.76 -11.44 20.15
CA MET A 563 -2.40 -12.77 19.66
C MET A 563 -2.30 -13.80 20.80
N VAL A 564 -1.58 -13.46 21.87
CA VAL A 564 -1.41 -14.33 23.04
C VAL A 564 -2.77 -14.60 23.68
N PHE A 565 -3.62 -13.60 23.88
CA PHE A 565 -4.96 -13.79 24.42
C PHE A 565 -5.87 -14.59 23.49
N ALA A 566 -5.70 -14.50 22.17
CA ALA A 566 -6.46 -15.28 21.20
C ALA A 566 -6.26 -16.79 21.38
N LEU A 567 -5.09 -17.25 21.86
CA LEU A 567 -4.83 -18.66 22.17
C LEU A 567 -5.81 -19.22 23.22
N PHE A 568 -6.33 -18.39 24.12
CA PHE A 568 -7.19 -18.80 25.24
C PHE A 568 -8.70 -18.66 24.97
N THR A 569 -9.12 -18.34 23.75
CA THR A 569 -10.53 -18.00 23.43
C THR A 569 -11.45 -19.19 23.18
N ASP A 570 -10.90 -20.38 22.88
CA ASP A 570 -11.69 -21.59 22.61
C ASP A 570 -11.58 -22.60 23.75
N LYS A 571 -12.57 -23.49 23.88
CA LYS A 571 -12.51 -24.66 24.75
C LYS A 571 -12.85 -25.92 23.94
N LYS A 572 -11.82 -26.64 23.47
CA LYS A 572 -11.95 -28.00 22.92
C LYS A 572 -11.06 -28.98 23.69
N ALA A 573 -11.56 -30.21 23.83
CA ALA A 573 -10.85 -31.30 24.50
C ALA A 573 -9.66 -31.81 23.66
N ASP A 574 -9.83 -31.82 22.33
CA ASP A 574 -8.87 -32.36 21.37
C ASP A 574 -8.47 -31.29 20.35
N TYR A 575 -7.40 -30.55 20.69
CA TYR A 575 -6.69 -29.67 19.75
C TYR A 575 -5.76 -30.51 18.84
N MET A 576 -4.49 -30.12 18.69
CA MET A 576 -3.50 -30.92 17.97
C MET A 576 -2.86 -31.99 18.87
N THR A 577 -2.75 -33.20 18.34
CA THR A 577 -1.92 -34.27 18.93
C THR A 577 -0.44 -33.94 18.76
N ASN A 578 0.43 -34.55 19.58
CA ASN A 578 1.89 -34.31 19.48
C ASN A 578 2.44 -34.65 18.09
N LYS A 579 1.94 -35.72 17.44
CA LYS A 579 2.34 -36.08 16.07
C LYS A 579 1.97 -34.99 15.05
N GLN A 580 0.77 -34.40 15.19
CA GLN A 580 0.34 -33.31 14.33
C GLN A 580 1.20 -32.05 14.57
N LYS A 581 1.53 -31.74 15.83
CA LYS A 581 2.43 -30.62 16.18
C LYS A 581 3.82 -30.81 15.58
N VAL A 582 4.40 -32.01 15.65
CA VAL A 582 5.71 -32.31 15.04
C VAL A 582 5.67 -32.09 13.53
N LEU A 583 4.64 -32.58 12.83
CA LEU A 583 4.52 -32.36 11.38
C LEU A 583 4.37 -30.87 11.03
N VAL A 584 3.49 -30.13 11.73
CA VAL A 584 3.32 -28.69 11.48
C VAL A 584 4.61 -27.91 11.78
N GLY A 585 5.31 -28.27 12.86
CA GLY A 585 6.60 -27.69 13.24
C GLY A 585 7.66 -27.94 12.17
N MET A 586 7.78 -29.18 11.68
CA MET A 586 8.69 -29.53 10.60
C MET A 586 8.39 -28.76 9.31
N LEU A 587 7.12 -28.72 8.88
CA LEU A 587 6.72 -27.96 7.69
C LEU A 587 7.02 -26.46 7.85
N SER A 588 6.79 -25.89 9.03
CA SER A 588 7.09 -24.48 9.33
C SER A 588 8.59 -24.20 9.29
N LEU A 589 9.42 -25.08 9.87
CA LEU A 589 10.88 -24.95 9.83
C LEU A 589 11.43 -25.05 8.39
N ILE A 590 10.88 -25.94 7.57
CA ILE A 590 11.22 -26.02 6.14
C ILE A 590 10.87 -24.71 5.43
N MET A 591 9.72 -24.12 5.72
CA MET A 591 9.33 -22.84 5.11
C MET A 591 10.21 -21.68 5.57
N ILE A 592 10.55 -21.61 6.86
CA ILE A 592 11.47 -20.59 7.40
C ILE A 592 12.84 -20.73 6.73
N GLY A 593 13.40 -21.94 6.72
CA GLY A 593 14.68 -22.23 6.07
C GLY A 593 14.65 -21.95 4.57
N GLY A 594 13.56 -22.29 3.87
CA GLY A 594 13.39 -22.02 2.45
C GLY A 594 13.31 -20.54 2.11
N ILE A 595 12.63 -19.73 2.94
CA ILE A 595 12.58 -18.26 2.78
C ILE A 595 13.98 -17.67 2.97
N VAL A 596 14.67 -18.05 4.05
CA VAL A 596 16.03 -17.55 4.35
C VAL A 596 16.99 -17.98 3.25
N LEU A 597 16.97 -19.25 2.83
CA LEU A 597 17.81 -19.75 1.75
C LEU A 597 17.53 -19.01 0.43
N SER A 598 16.26 -18.73 0.10
CA SER A 598 15.94 -17.98 -1.13
C SER A 598 16.57 -16.59 -1.14
N MET A 599 16.50 -15.86 -0.02
CA MET A 599 17.08 -14.52 0.09
C MET A 599 18.61 -14.55 0.22
N TRP A 600 19.15 -15.64 0.74
CA TRP A 600 20.59 -15.85 0.79
C TRP A 600 21.19 -16.05 -0.60
N LEU A 601 20.50 -16.84 -1.44
CA LEU A 601 20.93 -17.14 -2.80
C LEU A 601 20.68 -16.00 -3.79
N ASP A 602 19.57 -15.27 -3.62
CA ASP A 602 19.10 -14.30 -4.62
C ASP A 602 19.51 -12.85 -4.28
N PHE A 603 19.61 -12.51 -2.99
CA PHE A 603 19.68 -11.10 -2.55
C PHE A 603 20.90 -10.77 -1.66
N THR A 604 21.51 -11.75 -0.97
CA THR A 604 22.52 -11.48 0.07
C THR A 604 23.94 -11.54 -0.48
N PRO A 605 24.71 -10.44 -0.51
CA PRO A 605 26.08 -10.50 -1.00
C PRO A 605 27.03 -11.35 -0.13
N PRO A 606 28.03 -12.05 -0.71
CA PRO A 606 29.02 -12.87 0.00
C PRO A 606 29.70 -12.21 1.21
N GLN A 607 29.89 -10.89 1.16
CA GLN A 607 30.55 -10.10 2.19
C GLN A 607 29.68 -9.77 3.42
N TRP A 608 28.37 -10.09 3.37
CA TRP A 608 27.45 -9.80 4.47
C TRP A 608 27.47 -10.93 5.52
N LYS A 609 27.36 -10.54 6.79
CA LYS A 609 27.41 -11.47 7.93
C LYS A 609 26.05 -11.99 8.37
N ASN A 610 24.97 -11.55 7.72
CA ASN A 610 23.60 -12.00 7.92
C ASN A 610 22.86 -12.02 6.57
N VAL A 611 21.78 -12.79 6.48
CA VAL A 611 20.94 -12.87 5.28
C VAL A 611 20.08 -11.62 5.18
N ALA A 612 20.25 -10.89 4.08
CA ALA A 612 19.54 -9.68 3.75
C ALA A 612 18.19 -9.96 3.08
N GLY A 613 17.28 -8.99 3.02
CA GLY A 613 16.04 -9.08 2.24
C GLY A 613 14.92 -9.96 2.84
N VAL A 614 15.19 -10.74 3.88
CA VAL A 614 14.15 -11.46 4.64
C VAL A 614 13.29 -10.45 5.39
N GLN A 615 11.97 -10.55 5.24
CA GLN A 615 11.02 -9.70 5.96
C GLN A 615 9.98 -10.54 6.68
N GLY A 616 9.47 -10.01 7.81
CA GLY A 616 8.49 -10.69 8.64
C GLY A 616 7.21 -11.09 7.89
N ARG A 617 6.80 -10.30 6.89
CA ARG A 617 5.62 -10.61 6.07
C ARG A 617 5.65 -11.97 5.39
N TYR A 618 6.84 -12.52 5.08
CA TYR A 618 6.96 -13.81 4.41
C TYR A 618 6.54 -15.00 5.30
N PHE A 619 6.45 -14.78 6.62
CA PHE A 619 6.00 -15.78 7.58
C PHE A 619 4.48 -15.76 7.79
N LEU A 620 3.78 -14.69 7.41
CA LEU A 620 2.33 -14.55 7.57
C LEU A 620 1.54 -15.74 7.00
N PRO A 621 1.80 -16.26 5.78
CA PRO A 621 1.00 -17.32 5.16
C PRO A 621 0.82 -18.58 6.02
N PHE A 622 1.82 -18.92 6.83
CA PHE A 622 1.83 -20.12 7.67
C PHE A 622 1.84 -19.83 9.18
N LEU A 623 1.93 -18.56 9.57
CA LEU A 623 1.89 -18.13 10.98
C LEU A 623 0.67 -18.69 11.75
N PRO A 624 -0.55 -18.78 11.17
CA PRO A 624 -1.67 -19.39 11.89
C PRO A 624 -1.37 -20.82 12.33
N MET A 625 -0.70 -21.62 11.50
CA MET A 625 -0.37 -23.00 11.85
C MET A 625 0.63 -23.05 13.01
N LEU A 626 1.69 -22.23 12.95
CA LEU A 626 2.73 -22.16 13.96
C LEU A 626 2.16 -21.72 15.32
N VAL A 627 1.31 -20.69 15.33
CA VAL A 627 0.68 -20.20 16.57
C VAL A 627 -0.31 -21.22 17.14
N LEU A 628 -1.09 -21.91 16.29
CA LEU A 628 -2.05 -22.91 16.75
C LEU A 628 -1.40 -24.15 17.41
N MET A 629 -0.14 -24.46 17.09
CA MET A 629 0.62 -25.51 17.78
C MET A 629 0.77 -25.25 19.28
N LEU A 630 0.83 -23.97 19.69
CA LEU A 630 0.97 -23.56 21.09
C LEU A 630 -0.31 -23.76 21.90
N LYS A 631 -1.46 -23.99 21.22
CA LYS A 631 -2.73 -24.22 21.91
C LYS A 631 -2.68 -25.54 22.68
N GLY A 632 -3.00 -25.47 23.97
CA GLY A 632 -2.96 -26.57 24.93
C GLY A 632 -4.30 -26.81 25.61
N LYS A 633 -4.43 -27.95 26.30
CA LYS A 633 -5.65 -28.32 27.05
C LYS A 633 -5.92 -27.40 28.24
N GLN A 634 -4.88 -26.74 28.77
CA GLN A 634 -5.03 -25.77 29.85
C GLN A 634 -5.53 -24.44 29.28
N THR A 635 -6.76 -24.06 29.63
CA THR A 635 -7.35 -22.77 29.26
C THR A 635 -8.09 -22.17 30.45
N LEU A 636 -7.76 -20.92 30.78
CA LEU A 636 -8.58 -20.06 31.62
C LEU A 636 -9.90 -19.77 30.89
N ARG A 637 -11.01 -20.05 31.57
CA ARG A 637 -12.38 -20.05 31.01
C ARG A 637 -12.91 -18.63 30.80
N VAL A 638 -12.74 -18.01 29.62
CA VAL A 638 -13.26 -16.64 29.46
C VAL A 638 -13.70 -16.32 28.01
N GLU A 639 -14.96 -16.63 27.68
CA GLU A 639 -15.70 -16.11 26.50
C GLU A 639 -15.70 -14.56 26.44
N ARG A 640 -15.38 -13.89 27.56
CA ARG A 640 -15.22 -12.42 27.68
C ARG A 640 -14.01 -11.89 26.88
N TYR A 641 -13.01 -12.70 26.55
CA TYR A 641 -11.81 -12.22 25.87
C TYR A 641 -12.05 -11.97 24.37
N SER A 642 -12.82 -12.79 23.65
CA SER A 642 -12.98 -12.62 22.20
C SER A 642 -13.49 -11.23 21.81
N LYS A 643 -14.52 -10.75 22.53
CA LYS A 643 -15.04 -9.39 22.33
C LYS A 643 -14.02 -8.31 22.69
N ARG A 644 -13.28 -8.51 23.78
CA ARG A 644 -12.26 -7.55 24.24
C ARG A 644 -11.10 -7.47 23.26
N ILE A 645 -10.63 -8.61 22.76
CA ILE A 645 -9.60 -8.70 21.72
C ILE A 645 -10.07 -7.93 20.48
N MET A 646 -11.29 -8.15 19.98
CA MET A 646 -11.77 -7.42 18.79
C MET A 646 -11.91 -5.91 19.03
N ILE A 647 -12.30 -5.47 20.24
CA ILE A 647 -12.29 -4.05 20.59
C ILE A 647 -10.86 -3.51 20.63
N SER A 648 -9.93 -4.26 21.21
CA SER A 648 -8.51 -3.89 21.27
C SER A 648 -7.90 -3.80 19.86
N MET A 649 -8.14 -4.79 18.99
CA MET A 649 -7.72 -4.75 17.59
C MET A 649 -8.27 -3.52 16.88
N TYR A 650 -9.57 -3.22 17.04
CA TYR A 650 -10.17 -2.03 16.45
C TYR A 650 -9.49 -0.73 16.89
N ILE A 651 -9.15 -0.60 18.18
CA ILE A 651 -8.45 0.57 18.72
C ILE A 651 -7.00 0.63 18.21
N LEU A 652 -6.29 -0.50 18.25
CA LEU A 652 -4.88 -0.57 17.82
C LEU A 652 -4.73 -0.24 16.33
N GLU A 653 -5.63 -0.74 15.48
CA GLU A 653 -5.67 -0.38 14.06
C GLU A 653 -5.91 1.12 13.83
N ILE A 654 -6.82 1.73 14.59
CA ILE A 654 -7.03 3.18 14.53
C ILE A 654 -5.75 3.94 14.91
N LEU A 655 -5.05 3.51 15.97
CA LEU A 655 -3.80 4.12 16.38
C LEU A 655 -2.72 3.95 15.30
N THR A 656 -2.63 2.80 14.66
CA THR A 656 -1.71 2.58 13.54
C THR A 656 -2.04 3.46 12.35
N VAL A 657 -3.31 3.62 11.98
CA VAL A 657 -3.76 4.56 10.94
C VAL A 657 -3.33 6.00 11.26
N PHE A 658 -3.38 6.40 12.53
CA PHE A 658 -2.87 7.71 12.96
C PHE A 658 -1.34 7.82 12.87
N ASP A 659 -0.59 6.75 13.16
CA ASP A 659 0.87 6.71 12.98
C ASP A 659 1.23 6.90 11.49
N VAL A 660 0.50 6.24 10.58
CA VAL A 660 0.67 6.41 9.12
C VAL A 660 0.33 7.83 8.68
N TRP A 661 -0.80 8.38 9.14
CA TRP A 661 -1.18 9.77 8.85
C TRP A 661 -0.09 10.76 9.31
N LYS A 662 0.45 10.53 10.51
CA LYS A 662 1.53 11.36 11.05
C LYS A 662 2.79 11.29 10.17
N ALA A 663 3.15 10.11 9.68
CA ALA A 663 4.30 9.94 8.79
C ALA A 663 4.11 10.66 7.44
N MET A 664 2.88 10.84 6.97
CA MET A 664 2.60 11.56 5.71
C MET A 664 2.73 13.08 5.85
N ILE A 665 2.42 13.65 7.02
CA ILE A 665 2.39 15.10 7.25
C ILE A 665 3.68 15.68 7.84
N VAL A 666 4.59 14.82 8.31
CA VAL A 666 5.91 15.17 8.87
C VAL A 666 6.95 14.86 7.81
#